data_AF-A0A7S1DVN7-F1
#
_entry.id   AF-A0A7S1DVN7-F1
#
_cell.length_a   1.000
_cell.length_b   1.000
_cell.length_c   1.000
_cell.angle_alpha   90.00
_cell.angle_beta   90.00
_cell.angle_gamma   90.00
#
_symmetry.space_group_name_H-M   'P 1'
#
loop_
_entity.id
_entity.type
_entity.pdbx_description
1 polymer ?
#
loop_
_entity_poly.entity_id
_entity_poly.type
_entity_poly.pdbx_seq_one_letter_code
_entity_poly.pdbx_strand_id
1 'polypeptide(L)'
;DEEESAGVGAVSITQQIRQPLVDKLRAADLIVRETCSRDRDEMFVIVSASEKRQKQVAEVMGKRGLLSLRLRQVDHDANEEKNEGALCPFKAHLTPLYEWSSEGTLFSSYHQTQILEYILNDEDERVMGPQLVQKEVLDPGNTPLDQLVKDGKVKAFFRMHHQSKREELTRKWVMAWHNKQPIEDIREYFGEKIALYFAWLGYYTTMLWIPALCGLVLTVAQAWSHHTTGSMDNPWVPLYCCFTAIWGIVFTAGWKRLELAYQYEWDTKAYEETEEERREFIQHPHTRESHCEYKDEDERFPDPFYRSLALCVSAFVVCTFITAVVLVVSAIASFKYRLMQTFEPMGIAPVAKGIGGVMQALSIMIFNRIYQVVLKWLTANENWRTPTEYEDATIAKDFSFKFVNAYFACFFVAFVQNNVTVYGVDMHCPEWHCMPELTVTLACVFAVQMTVVQTIEVGVPVLKAKHREWAEEQEMRKKMGENAVIVPMSEEEKQSKMEPYDGVFEEYQEMVIQFGYVTLFAAAFPLTAALALLNNCIEIRTDAYKLLQATQRPKHRSCADIGTWGSILDIITTAAILTNCALVGFTSHGLFFYLPDLTPVERVWVTVMIEHALLLFKVVLETILTEAPAEAVSAYERRCFLRDKVLAECEFLEPEEGDAA
;
A
#
# COMPACT_ATOMS: atom_id res chain seq x y z
N ASP A 1 37.07 28.55 8.95
CA ASP A 1 37.40 29.53 9.99
C ASP A 1 38.55 30.49 9.61
N GLU A 2 38.63 31.00 8.38
CA GLU A 2 39.56 32.12 8.04
C GLU A 2 38.95 33.14 7.05
N GLU A 3 37.65 33.43 7.16
CA GLU A 3 37.02 34.55 6.40
C GLU A 3 36.13 35.46 7.26
N GLU A 4 36.20 35.38 8.59
CA GLU A 4 35.29 36.11 9.49
C GLU A 4 35.88 37.38 10.13
N SER A 5 36.96 37.94 9.59
CA SER A 5 37.60 39.15 10.17
C SER A 5 37.51 40.43 9.35
N ALA A 6 36.56 40.55 8.42
CA ALA A 6 36.33 41.81 7.71
C ALA A 6 34.85 42.02 7.35
N GLY A 7 34.04 42.48 8.31
CA GLY A 7 32.69 42.97 8.00
C GLY A 7 31.75 43.00 9.20
N VAL A 8 31.80 44.06 10.00
CA VAL A 8 30.69 44.40 10.90
C VAL A 8 29.50 44.81 10.02
N GLY A 9 28.44 43.99 10.01
CA GLY A 9 27.08 44.48 9.69
C GLY A 9 26.37 43.94 8.45
N ALA A 10 26.81 42.86 7.81
CA ALA A 10 25.98 42.18 6.80
C ALA A 10 25.47 40.85 7.35
N VAL A 11 24.29 40.88 7.98
CA VAL A 11 23.56 39.64 8.29
C VAL A 11 23.36 38.89 6.97
N SER A 12 23.85 37.65 6.88
CA SER A 12 23.70 36.81 5.68
C SER A 12 22.24 36.82 5.22
N ILE A 13 21.98 36.93 3.91
CA ILE A 13 20.61 36.93 3.34
C ILE A 13 19.81 35.72 3.87
N THR A 14 20.47 34.58 4.04
CA THR A 14 19.89 33.36 4.62
C THR A 14 19.43 33.59 6.07
N GLN A 15 20.21 34.32 6.86
CA GLN A 15 19.85 34.66 8.24
C GLN A 15 18.73 35.71 8.29
N GLN A 16 18.65 36.62 7.32
CA GLN A 16 17.55 37.60 7.20
C GLN A 16 16.21 36.93 6.86
N ILE A 17 16.21 35.86 6.06
CA ILE A 17 14.99 35.10 5.72
C ILE A 17 14.59 34.15 6.85
N ARG A 18 15.57 33.51 7.49
CA ARG A 18 15.35 32.50 8.53
C ARG A 18 14.81 33.10 9.83
N GLN A 19 15.44 34.18 10.32
CA GLN A 19 15.17 34.70 11.65
C GLN A 19 13.68 35.06 11.86
N PRO A 20 13.00 35.74 10.92
CA PRO A 20 11.57 36.02 11.04
C PRO A 20 10.70 34.77 11.14
N LEU A 21 11.02 33.70 10.40
CA LEU A 21 10.26 32.44 10.46
C LEU A 21 10.43 31.75 11.82
N VAL A 22 11.67 31.69 12.32
CA VAL A 22 11.97 31.11 13.63
C VAL A 22 11.32 31.93 14.75
N ASP A 23 11.34 33.25 14.65
CA ASP A 23 10.74 34.13 15.63
C ASP A 23 9.21 33.98 15.65
N LYS A 24 8.56 33.82 14.49
CA LYS A 24 7.13 33.49 14.39
C LYS A 24 6.79 32.15 15.05
N LEU A 25 7.59 31.11 14.80
CA LEU A 25 7.40 29.80 15.44
C LEU A 25 7.52 29.88 16.96
N ARG A 26 8.52 30.62 17.47
CA ARG A 26 8.67 30.86 18.92
C ARG A 26 7.51 31.67 19.49
N ALA A 27 7.01 32.66 18.75
CA ALA A 27 5.85 33.46 19.15
C ALA A 27 4.53 32.66 19.17
N ALA A 28 4.46 31.54 18.44
CA ALA A 28 3.37 30.56 18.50
C ALA A 28 3.46 29.58 19.70
N ASP A 29 4.38 29.84 20.64
CA ASP A 29 4.70 28.98 21.80
C ASP A 29 5.21 27.57 21.41
N LEU A 30 5.91 27.50 20.26
CA LEU A 30 6.59 26.29 19.82
C LEU A 30 8.06 26.29 20.29
N ILE A 31 8.52 25.10 20.66
CA ILE A 31 9.90 24.82 21.02
C ILE A 31 10.67 24.58 19.72
N VAL A 32 11.59 25.50 19.41
CA VAL A 32 12.39 25.47 18.19
C VAL A 32 13.85 25.18 18.52
N ARG A 33 14.44 24.17 17.88
CA ARG A 33 15.88 23.86 17.96
C ARG A 33 16.50 23.96 16.57
N GLU A 34 17.62 24.67 16.49
CA GLU A 34 18.36 24.87 15.24
C GLU A 34 19.62 24.01 15.27
N THR A 35 19.83 23.18 14.24
CA THR A 35 21.05 22.38 14.05
C THR A 35 21.56 22.58 12.63
N CYS A 36 22.88 22.62 12.44
CA CYS A 36 23.47 22.70 11.10
C CYS A 36 23.84 21.31 10.60
N SER A 37 23.78 21.10 9.29
CA SER A 37 24.35 19.91 8.66
C SER A 37 25.85 19.82 8.92
N ARG A 38 26.39 18.61 8.82
CA ARG A 38 27.82 18.32 9.01
C ARG A 38 28.72 19.17 8.09
N ASP A 39 28.29 19.41 6.87
CA ASP A 39 28.93 20.21 5.83
C ASP A 39 28.56 21.71 5.87
N ARG A 40 27.66 22.09 6.79
CA ARG A 40 27.20 23.48 7.05
C ARG A 40 26.56 24.16 5.85
N ASP A 41 26.04 23.39 4.90
CA ASP A 41 25.29 23.87 3.73
C ASP A 41 23.78 23.96 3.99
N GLU A 42 23.29 23.16 4.92
CA GLU A 42 21.90 23.05 5.33
C GLU A 42 21.73 23.37 6.82
N MET A 43 20.53 23.84 7.15
CA MET A 43 20.12 24.04 8.53
C MET A 43 18.78 23.36 8.77
N PHE A 44 18.73 22.59 9.84
CA PHE A 44 17.53 21.92 10.30
C PHE A 44 16.91 22.73 11.43
N VAL A 45 15.62 22.97 11.32
CA VAL A 45 14.80 23.63 12.34
C VAL A 45 13.82 22.58 12.86
N ILE A 46 14.13 22.02 14.02
CA ILE A 46 13.28 21.04 14.69
C ILE A 46 12.22 21.79 15.48
N VAL A 47 10.95 21.52 15.18
CA VAL A 47 9.79 22.14 15.82
C VAL A 47 9.08 21.11 16.69
N SER A 48 8.75 21.50 17.92
CA SER A 48 8.00 20.68 18.87
C SER A 48 7.09 21.57 19.73
N ALA A 49 6.11 20.99 20.41
CA ALA A 49 5.19 21.72 21.29
C ALA A 49 5.29 21.18 22.72
N SER A 50 5.18 22.07 23.72
CA SER A 50 5.10 21.66 25.13
C SER A 50 3.80 20.88 25.40
N GLU A 51 3.77 20.00 26.40
CA GLU A 51 2.56 19.23 26.74
C GLU A 51 1.36 20.15 27.06
N LYS A 52 1.62 21.29 27.72
CA LYS A 52 0.60 22.31 27.99
C LYS A 52 0.02 22.87 26.69
N ARG A 53 0.89 23.24 25.75
CA ARG A 53 0.48 23.78 24.45
C ARG A 53 -0.30 22.75 23.63
N GLN A 54 0.17 21.50 23.64
CA GLN A 54 -0.53 20.39 22.98
C GLN A 54 -1.96 20.23 23.51
N LYS A 55 -2.17 20.22 24.84
CA LYS A 55 -3.51 20.10 25.44
C LYS A 55 -4.44 21.26 25.08
N GLN A 56 -3.93 22.49 25.07
CA GLN A 56 -4.73 23.68 24.69
C GLN A 56 -5.22 23.60 23.25
N VAL A 57 -4.33 23.24 22.32
CA VAL A 57 -4.69 23.12 20.91
C VAL A 57 -5.57 21.91 20.66
N ALA A 58 -5.26 20.78 21.31
CA ALA A 58 -6.06 19.57 21.25
C ALA A 58 -7.51 19.80 21.69
N GLU A 59 -7.76 20.68 22.67
CA GLU A 59 -9.12 21.02 23.11
C GLU A 59 -9.90 21.78 22.03
N VAL A 60 -9.23 22.66 21.28
CA VAL A 60 -9.83 23.36 20.14
C VAL A 60 -10.11 22.38 18.99
N MET A 61 -9.16 21.50 18.69
CA MET A 61 -9.36 20.43 17.71
C MET A 61 -10.50 19.48 18.11
N GLY A 62 -10.59 19.12 19.40
CA GLY A 62 -11.66 18.29 19.94
C GLY A 62 -13.04 18.96 19.78
N LYS A 63 -13.16 20.25 20.07
CA LYS A 63 -14.40 21.02 19.84
C LYS A 63 -14.83 21.02 18.36
N ARG A 64 -13.88 20.99 17.43
CA ARG A 64 -14.12 20.88 15.99
C ARG A 64 -14.28 19.44 15.48
N GLY A 65 -14.18 18.43 16.36
CA GLY A 65 -14.23 17.02 15.98
C GLY A 65 -13.00 16.51 15.23
N LEU A 66 -11.90 17.27 15.19
CA LEU A 66 -10.68 16.94 14.44
C LEU A 66 -9.71 16.04 15.21
N LEU A 67 -9.86 15.96 16.54
CA LEU A 67 -9.03 15.14 17.40
C LEU A 67 -9.89 14.39 18.42
N SER A 68 -9.85 13.07 18.34
CA SER A 68 -10.52 12.17 19.27
C SER A 68 -9.51 11.25 19.91
N LEU A 69 -9.63 11.05 21.22
CA LEU A 69 -8.84 10.09 21.97
C LEU A 69 -9.73 8.97 22.49
N ARG A 70 -9.14 7.79 22.65
CA ARG A 70 -9.82 6.63 23.21
C ARG A 70 -10.00 6.80 24.71
N LEU A 71 -11.22 6.60 25.20
CA LEU A 71 -11.51 6.56 26.63
C LEU A 71 -10.89 5.30 27.24
N ARG A 72 -10.37 5.43 28.46
CA ARG A 72 -9.85 4.32 29.25
C ARG A 72 -11.00 3.45 29.71
N GLN A 73 -10.91 2.15 29.41
CA GLN A 73 -11.82 1.15 29.94
C GLN A 73 -11.11 0.33 31.01
N VAL A 74 -11.83 0.02 32.08
CA VAL A 74 -11.32 -0.77 33.19
C VAL A 74 -12.26 -1.96 33.38
N ASP A 75 -11.69 -3.16 33.50
CA ASP A 75 -12.42 -4.37 33.78
C ASP A 75 -12.98 -4.39 35.22
N HIS A 76 -13.74 -5.44 35.56
CA HIS A 76 -14.28 -5.63 36.90
C HIS A 76 -13.17 -5.79 37.98
N ASP A 77 -11.98 -6.23 37.58
CA ASP A 77 -10.82 -6.49 38.44
C ASP A 77 -9.86 -5.28 38.52
N ALA A 78 -10.30 -4.11 38.03
CA ALA A 78 -9.54 -2.86 37.98
C ALA A 78 -8.31 -2.87 37.05
N ASN A 79 -8.19 -3.84 36.15
CA ASN A 79 -7.19 -3.83 35.08
C ASN A 79 -7.68 -3.01 33.88
N GLU A 80 -6.75 -2.32 33.24
CA GLU A 80 -7.04 -1.53 32.06
C GLU A 80 -7.17 -2.43 30.83
N GLU A 81 -8.35 -2.45 30.23
CA GLU A 81 -8.61 -3.07 28.94
C GLU A 81 -8.21 -2.10 27.84
N LYS A 82 -6.99 -2.26 27.35
CA LYS A 82 -6.47 -1.45 26.25
C LYS A 82 -7.31 -1.66 25.00
N ASN A 83 -7.50 -0.59 24.23
CA ASN A 83 -8.19 -0.60 22.95
C ASN A 83 -9.70 -0.90 22.98
N GLU A 84 -10.30 -1.02 24.16
CA GLU A 84 -11.71 -1.35 24.27
C GLU A 84 -12.65 -0.15 24.40
N GLY A 85 -12.12 1.02 24.78
CA GLY A 85 -12.92 2.21 24.98
C GLY A 85 -13.34 2.90 23.69
N ALA A 86 -14.31 3.81 23.84
CA ALA A 86 -14.85 4.61 22.76
C ALA A 86 -13.92 5.78 22.38
N LEU A 87 -13.91 6.16 21.10
CA LEU A 87 -13.30 7.41 20.69
C LEU A 87 -14.20 8.58 21.11
N CYS A 88 -13.61 9.55 21.79
CA CYS A 88 -14.27 10.73 22.28
C CYS A 88 -13.46 11.95 21.86
N PRO A 89 -14.10 13.04 21.37
CA PRO A 89 -13.42 14.29 21.14
C PRO A 89 -12.64 14.72 22.38
N PHE A 90 -11.43 15.25 22.18
CA PHE A 90 -10.57 15.62 23.30
C PHE A 90 -11.15 16.80 24.08
N LYS A 91 -11.37 16.60 25.39
CA LYS A 91 -11.71 17.67 26.35
C LYS A 91 -10.65 17.70 27.46
N ALA A 92 -10.10 18.88 27.77
CA ALA A 92 -8.98 18.99 28.70
C ALA A 92 -9.32 18.46 30.11
N HIS A 93 -10.55 18.69 30.60
CA HIS A 93 -10.99 18.20 31.90
C HIS A 93 -11.15 16.67 31.97
N LEU A 94 -11.31 15.98 30.83
CA LEU A 94 -11.41 14.52 30.74
C LEU A 94 -10.05 13.82 30.63
N THR A 95 -8.93 14.56 30.73
CA THR A 95 -7.56 14.00 30.61
C THR A 95 -7.34 12.68 31.39
N PRO A 96 -7.80 12.52 32.65
CA PRO A 96 -7.59 11.27 33.40
C PRO A 96 -8.37 10.07 32.88
N LEU A 97 -9.40 10.30 32.07
CA LEU A 97 -10.29 9.29 31.51
C LEU A 97 -9.85 8.80 30.14
N TYR A 98 -8.80 9.37 29.54
CA TYR A 98 -8.26 8.86 28.27
C TYR A 98 -7.21 7.78 28.50
N GLU A 99 -7.17 6.84 27.57
CA GLU A 99 -6.12 5.82 27.49
C GLU A 99 -4.78 6.48 27.13
N TRP A 100 -3.70 6.01 27.75
CA TRP A 100 -2.35 6.48 27.43
C TRP A 100 -1.81 5.72 26.23
N SER A 101 -1.15 6.46 25.33
CA SER A 101 -0.52 5.85 24.16
C SER A 101 0.53 4.81 24.54
N SER A 102 0.85 3.92 23.60
CA SER A 102 1.93 2.94 23.75
C SER A 102 3.30 3.57 24.03
N GLU A 103 3.49 4.86 23.74
CA GLU A 103 4.72 5.63 24.01
C GLU A 103 4.80 6.17 25.45
N GLY A 104 3.75 5.99 26.26
CA GLY A 104 3.70 6.48 27.64
C GLY A 104 3.35 7.96 27.75
N THR A 105 2.84 8.57 26.68
CA THR A 105 2.30 9.94 26.65
C THR A 105 0.79 9.91 26.41
N LEU A 106 0.08 10.97 26.82
CA LEU A 106 -1.35 11.13 26.53
C LEU A 106 -1.61 11.16 25.03
N PHE A 107 -0.87 11.99 24.31
CA PHE A 107 -0.90 12.06 22.85
C PHE A 107 0.21 11.16 22.29
N SER A 108 -0.16 10.19 21.45
CA SER A 108 0.82 9.43 20.65
C SER A 108 1.61 10.38 19.72
N SER A 109 2.79 9.96 19.25
CA SER A 109 3.58 10.74 18.31
C SER A 109 2.81 11.12 17.04
N TYR A 110 1.82 10.33 16.63
CA TYR A 110 0.86 10.71 15.59
C TYR A 110 0.04 11.95 15.99
N HIS A 111 -0.68 11.90 17.11
CA HIS A 111 -1.50 13.01 17.57
C HIS A 111 -0.66 14.28 17.75
N GLN A 112 0.59 14.14 18.21
CA GLN A 112 1.53 15.27 18.33
C GLN A 112 1.85 15.89 16.96
N THR A 113 2.09 15.08 15.92
CA THR A 113 2.30 15.61 14.56
C THR A 113 1.05 16.25 13.99
N GLN A 114 -0.13 15.69 14.25
CA GLN A 114 -1.41 16.25 13.81
C GLN A 114 -1.67 17.62 14.48
N ILE A 115 -1.43 17.73 15.78
CA ILE A 115 -1.54 18.98 16.54
C ILE A 115 -0.56 20.02 15.98
N LEU A 116 0.69 19.62 15.70
CA LEU A 116 1.68 20.53 15.11
C LEU A 116 1.27 21.01 13.72
N GLU A 117 0.80 20.12 12.86
CA GLU A 117 0.28 20.50 11.54
C GLU A 117 -0.90 21.46 11.66
N TYR A 118 -1.80 21.22 12.60
CA TYR A 118 -2.92 22.09 12.86
C TYR A 118 -2.46 23.48 13.33
N ILE A 119 -1.48 23.60 14.22
CA ILE A 119 -0.90 24.89 14.62
C ILE A 119 -0.27 25.63 13.44
N LEU A 120 0.41 24.90 12.55
CA LEU A 120 1.15 25.49 11.44
C LEU A 120 0.22 25.89 10.27
N ASN A 121 -0.95 25.28 10.17
CA ASN A 121 -1.90 25.47 9.08
C ASN A 121 -3.14 26.31 9.44
N ASP A 122 -3.57 26.32 10.71
CA ASP A 122 -4.79 27.04 11.13
C ASP A 122 -4.56 28.56 11.16
N GLU A 123 -5.60 29.30 10.79
CA GLU A 123 -5.57 30.75 10.58
C GLU A 123 -5.91 31.55 11.85
N ASP A 124 -6.43 30.91 12.91
CA ASP A 124 -6.84 31.59 14.14
C ASP A 124 -5.64 32.05 14.97
N GLU A 125 -5.18 33.27 14.68
CA GLU A 125 -4.03 33.89 15.34
C GLU A 125 -4.18 34.01 16.86
N ARG A 126 -5.42 34.10 17.37
CA ARG A 126 -5.67 34.26 18.81
C ARG A 126 -5.28 33.00 19.58
N VAL A 127 -5.50 31.85 18.95
CA VAL A 127 -5.26 30.54 19.54
C VAL A 127 -3.88 30.02 19.15
N MET A 128 -3.52 30.14 17.87
CA MET A 128 -2.35 29.49 17.29
C MET A 128 -1.08 30.35 17.31
N GLY A 129 -1.23 31.67 17.45
CA GLY A 129 -0.14 32.63 17.35
C GLY A 129 0.03 33.18 15.93
N PRO A 130 1.13 33.90 15.65
CA PRO A 130 1.28 34.63 14.40
C PRO A 130 1.40 33.70 13.18
N GLN A 131 0.70 34.05 12.10
CA GLN A 131 0.71 33.28 10.85
C GLN A 131 2.12 33.23 10.22
N LEU A 132 2.51 32.03 9.77
CA LEU A 132 3.76 31.84 9.02
C LEU A 132 3.75 32.62 7.69
N VAL A 133 2.64 32.52 6.97
CA VAL A 133 2.38 33.18 5.70
C VAL A 133 0.99 33.83 5.76
N GLN A 134 0.87 35.04 5.23
CA GLN A 134 -0.41 35.74 5.14
C GLN A 134 -1.32 35.06 4.12
N LYS A 135 -2.61 34.97 4.44
CA LYS A 135 -3.61 34.27 3.61
C LYS A 135 -3.69 34.81 2.17
N GLU A 136 -3.52 36.11 1.98
CA GLU A 136 -3.59 36.75 0.66
C GLU A 136 -2.43 36.34 -0.27
N VAL A 137 -1.36 35.79 0.29
CA VAL A 137 -0.18 35.31 -0.44
C VAL A 137 -0.29 33.81 -0.74
N LEU A 138 -1.25 33.11 -0.11
CA LEU A 138 -1.43 31.68 -0.25
C LEU A 138 -2.13 31.36 -1.57
N ASP A 139 -1.51 30.53 -2.42
CA ASP A 139 -2.25 30.01 -3.57
C ASP A 139 -3.40 29.10 -3.09
N PRO A 140 -4.53 29.03 -3.81
CA PRO A 140 -5.66 28.17 -3.45
C PRO A 140 -5.22 26.73 -3.18
N GLY A 141 -5.54 26.18 -2.00
CA GLY A 141 -5.20 24.81 -1.62
C GLY A 141 -3.75 24.58 -1.17
N ASN A 142 -2.86 25.59 -1.17
CA ASN A 142 -1.55 25.46 -0.52
C ASN A 142 -1.70 25.53 1.00
N THR A 143 -0.93 24.72 1.73
CA THR A 143 -0.68 25.02 3.16
C THR A 143 0.39 26.13 3.29
N PRO A 144 0.49 26.82 4.45
CA PRO A 144 1.57 27.79 4.70
C PRO A 144 2.97 27.22 4.46
N LEU A 145 3.21 25.96 4.84
CA LEU A 145 4.49 25.29 4.61
C LEU A 145 4.73 25.00 3.12
N ASP A 146 3.70 24.58 2.38
CA ASP A 146 3.80 24.37 0.94
C ASP A 146 4.14 25.67 0.19
N GLN A 147 3.56 26.79 0.61
CA GLN A 147 3.87 28.10 0.06
C GLN A 147 5.33 28.50 0.34
N LEU A 148 5.82 28.26 1.55
CA LEU A 148 7.22 28.55 1.90
C LEU A 148 8.21 27.70 1.09
N VAL A 149 7.85 26.46 0.75
CA VAL A 149 8.64 25.59 -0.14
C VAL A 149 8.61 26.13 -1.57
N LYS A 150 7.43 26.50 -2.08
CA LYS A 150 7.26 27.09 -3.41
C LYS A 150 8.04 28.41 -3.56
N ASP A 151 8.03 29.24 -2.53
CA ASP A 151 8.76 30.51 -2.46
C ASP A 151 10.29 30.32 -2.36
N GLY A 152 10.77 29.09 -2.15
CA GLY A 152 12.19 28.77 -1.94
C GLY A 152 12.75 29.25 -0.59
N LYS A 153 11.88 29.60 0.37
CA LYS A 153 12.27 30.01 1.73
C LYS A 153 12.58 28.81 2.61
N VAL A 154 11.91 27.68 2.35
CA VAL A 154 12.12 26.39 3.02
C VAL A 154 12.48 25.37 1.94
N LYS A 155 13.52 24.57 2.16
CA LYS A 155 13.94 23.54 1.19
C LYS A 155 12.96 22.36 1.15
N ALA A 156 12.61 21.84 2.32
CA ALA A 156 11.66 20.75 2.52
C ALA A 156 11.21 20.73 3.98
N PHE A 157 10.09 20.07 4.25
CA PHE A 157 9.65 19.72 5.60
C PHE A 157 9.22 18.25 5.62
N PHE A 158 9.52 17.55 6.71
CA PHE A 158 9.18 16.15 6.88
C PHE A 158 8.97 15.82 8.35
N ARG A 159 8.29 14.71 8.63
CA ARG A 159 8.03 14.25 10.01
C ARG A 159 9.22 13.43 10.47
N MET A 160 9.73 13.74 11.65
CA MET A 160 10.82 12.98 12.26
C MET A 160 10.30 11.66 12.87
N HIS A 161 11.09 10.59 12.76
CA HIS A 161 10.88 9.38 13.53
C HIS A 161 11.17 9.60 15.01
N HIS A 162 10.30 9.07 15.87
CA HIS A 162 10.57 8.98 17.30
C HIS A 162 11.49 7.80 17.58
N GLN A 163 12.74 8.08 17.97
CA GLN A 163 13.81 7.08 18.03
C GLN A 163 13.48 5.89 18.93
N SER A 164 12.94 6.15 20.13
CA SER A 164 12.61 5.09 21.09
C SER A 164 11.52 4.14 20.55
N LYS A 165 10.45 4.68 19.95
CA LYS A 165 9.38 3.86 19.37
C LYS A 165 9.84 3.12 18.12
N ARG A 166 10.67 3.75 17.29
CA ARG A 166 11.30 3.13 16.12
C ARG A 166 12.17 1.93 16.51
N GLU A 167 12.97 2.03 17.55
CA GLU A 167 13.79 0.92 18.07
C GLU A 167 12.93 -0.20 18.66
N GLU A 168 11.88 0.17 19.40
CA GLU A 168 10.92 -0.79 19.95
C GLU A 168 10.24 -1.60 18.84
N LEU A 169 9.69 -0.92 17.83
CA LEU A 169 9.06 -1.53 16.66
C LEU A 169 10.07 -2.37 15.87
N THR A 170 11.30 -1.89 15.68
CA THR A 170 12.35 -2.67 15.02
C THR A 170 12.58 -4.01 15.73
N ARG A 171 12.64 -4.02 17.07
CA ARG A 171 12.83 -5.25 17.85
C ARG A 171 11.59 -6.14 17.83
N LYS A 172 10.39 -5.59 18.02
CA LYS A 172 9.13 -6.36 18.14
C LYS A 172 8.56 -6.84 16.81
N TRP A 173 8.87 -6.15 15.71
CA TRP A 173 8.23 -6.34 14.41
C TRP A 173 9.23 -6.72 13.32
N VAL A 174 10.37 -6.04 13.17
CA VAL A 174 11.35 -6.40 12.12
C VAL A 174 12.15 -7.65 12.51
N MET A 175 12.69 -7.68 13.73
CA MET A 175 13.58 -8.76 14.19
C MET A 175 12.84 -9.99 14.75
N ALA A 176 11.58 -9.86 15.13
CA ALA A 176 10.84 -10.93 15.81
C ALA A 176 9.97 -11.75 14.85
N TRP A 177 10.61 -12.72 14.18
CA TRP A 177 9.99 -13.58 13.17
C TRP A 177 8.79 -14.41 13.66
N HIS A 178 8.72 -14.70 14.96
CA HIS A 178 7.70 -15.58 15.56
C HIS A 178 6.56 -14.81 16.24
N ASN A 179 6.72 -13.50 16.42
CA ASN A 179 5.72 -12.68 17.09
C ASN A 179 4.59 -12.33 16.12
N LYS A 180 3.38 -12.22 16.65
CA LYS A 180 2.26 -11.60 15.94
C LYS A 180 2.60 -10.15 15.60
N GLN A 181 2.08 -9.67 14.48
CA GLN A 181 2.27 -8.27 14.08
C GLN A 181 1.58 -7.34 15.08
N PRO A 182 2.26 -6.26 15.53
CA PRO A 182 1.68 -5.31 16.47
C PRO A 182 0.85 -4.25 15.73
N ILE A 183 -0.31 -4.65 15.18
CA ILE A 183 -1.13 -3.81 14.29
C ILE A 183 -1.53 -2.48 14.94
N GLU A 184 -1.93 -2.49 16.22
CA GLU A 184 -2.29 -1.25 16.93
C GLU A 184 -1.09 -0.33 17.15
N ASP A 185 0.10 -0.86 17.46
CA ASP A 185 1.32 -0.02 17.56
C ASP A 185 1.70 0.59 16.19
N ILE A 186 1.46 -0.15 15.10
CA ILE A 186 1.67 0.33 13.72
C ILE A 186 0.67 1.43 13.39
N ARG A 187 -0.60 1.24 13.74
CA ARG A 187 -1.67 2.23 13.56
C ARG A 187 -1.36 3.52 14.33
N GLU A 188 -1.02 3.42 15.61
CA GLU A 188 -0.69 4.59 16.43
C GLU A 188 0.52 5.37 15.90
N TYR A 189 1.46 4.70 15.22
CA TYR A 189 2.71 5.31 14.77
C TYR A 189 2.67 5.81 13.32
N PHE A 190 2.02 5.07 12.41
CA PHE A 190 2.01 5.33 10.96
C PHE A 190 0.61 5.65 10.39
N GLY A 191 -0.46 5.31 11.11
CA GLY A 191 -1.86 5.51 10.70
C GLY A 191 -2.59 4.28 10.20
N GLU A 192 -3.91 4.40 10.07
CA GLU A 192 -4.79 3.28 9.70
C GLU A 192 -4.45 2.71 8.33
N LYS A 193 -4.12 3.55 7.34
CA LYS A 193 -3.83 3.08 5.98
C LYS A 193 -2.66 2.09 5.89
N ILE A 194 -1.59 2.36 6.62
CA ILE A 194 -0.42 1.47 6.69
C ILE A 194 -0.73 0.26 7.59
N ALA A 195 -1.44 0.47 8.71
CA ALA A 195 -1.82 -0.63 9.58
C ALA A 195 -2.75 -1.65 8.89
N LEU A 196 -3.69 -1.17 8.07
CA LEU A 196 -4.61 -2.03 7.32
C LEU A 196 -3.88 -2.88 6.29
N TYR A 197 -2.86 -2.33 5.62
CA TYR A 197 -1.97 -3.10 4.74
C TYR A 197 -1.31 -4.27 5.46
N PHE A 198 -0.69 -4.03 6.62
CA PHE A 198 -0.06 -5.11 7.38
C PHE A 198 -1.06 -6.09 8.00
N ALA A 199 -2.26 -5.62 8.36
CA ALA A 199 -3.35 -6.49 8.79
C ALA A 199 -3.78 -7.42 7.64
N TRP A 200 -3.94 -6.90 6.43
CA TRP A 200 -4.27 -7.66 5.23
C TRP A 200 -3.17 -8.65 4.85
N LEU A 201 -1.91 -8.20 4.81
CA LEU A 201 -0.76 -9.04 4.50
C LEU A 201 -0.60 -10.16 5.54
N GLY A 202 -0.83 -9.84 6.82
CA GLY A 202 -0.87 -10.81 7.90
C GLY A 202 -1.96 -11.86 7.70
N TYR A 203 -3.19 -11.42 7.43
CA TYR A 203 -4.31 -12.31 7.14
C TYR A 203 -4.03 -13.21 5.94
N TYR A 204 -3.54 -12.64 4.83
CA TYR A 204 -3.13 -13.38 3.64
C TYR A 204 -2.07 -14.45 3.95
N THR A 205 -1.00 -14.09 4.66
CA THR A 205 0.05 -15.02 5.09
C THR A 205 -0.52 -16.16 5.96
N THR A 206 -1.42 -15.83 6.91
CA THR A 206 -2.03 -16.84 7.79
C THR A 206 -3.07 -17.73 7.11
N MET A 207 -3.66 -17.32 5.99
CA MET A 207 -4.57 -18.18 5.23
C MET A 207 -3.82 -19.05 4.22
N LEU A 208 -2.63 -18.62 3.78
CA LEU A 208 -1.85 -19.24 2.73
C LEU A 208 -1.13 -20.53 3.15
N TRP A 209 -0.97 -20.81 4.45
CA TRP A 209 -0.34 -22.06 4.89
C TRP A 209 -1.13 -23.31 4.50
N ILE A 210 -2.47 -23.23 4.39
CA ILE A 210 -3.31 -24.37 4.01
C ILE A 210 -3.07 -24.73 2.53
N PRO A 211 -3.20 -23.79 1.55
CA PRO A 211 -2.81 -24.07 0.17
C PRO A 211 -1.34 -24.44 0.00
N ALA A 212 -0.42 -23.84 0.77
CA ALA A 212 0.99 -24.19 0.71
C ALA A 212 1.24 -25.66 1.05
N LEU A 213 0.62 -26.17 2.11
CA LEU A 213 0.75 -27.56 2.52
C LEU A 213 0.14 -28.51 1.48
N CYS A 214 -1.10 -28.24 1.05
CA CYS A 214 -1.78 -29.05 0.04
C CYS A 214 -1.04 -29.04 -1.32
N GLY A 215 -0.54 -27.87 -1.73
CA GLY A 215 0.23 -27.70 -2.95
C GLY A 215 1.59 -28.40 -2.91
N LEU A 216 2.26 -28.45 -1.75
CA LEU A 216 3.51 -29.21 -1.60
C LEU A 216 3.26 -30.72 -1.75
N VAL A 217 2.19 -31.23 -1.12
CA VAL A 217 1.79 -32.65 -1.27
C VAL A 217 1.46 -32.96 -2.74
N LEU A 218 0.70 -32.10 -3.41
CA LEU A 218 0.39 -32.27 -4.83
C LEU A 218 1.65 -32.22 -5.71
N THR A 219 2.60 -31.32 -5.41
CA THR A 219 3.85 -31.22 -6.15
C THR A 219 4.64 -32.54 -6.09
N VAL A 220 4.72 -33.16 -4.91
CA VAL A 220 5.36 -34.48 -4.75
C VAL A 220 4.61 -35.56 -5.53
N ALA A 221 3.27 -35.54 -5.51
CA ALA A 221 2.45 -36.46 -6.29
C ALA A 221 2.65 -36.28 -7.81
N GLN A 222 2.74 -35.04 -8.29
CA GLN A 222 3.03 -34.72 -9.70
C GLN A 222 4.43 -35.21 -10.10
N ALA A 223 5.45 -34.98 -9.26
CA ALA A 223 6.81 -35.45 -9.51
C ALA A 223 6.89 -36.99 -9.59
N TRP A 224 6.17 -37.69 -8.69
CA TRP A 224 6.05 -39.14 -8.74
C TRP A 224 5.36 -39.60 -10.02
N SER A 225 4.20 -39.00 -10.35
CA SER A 225 3.42 -39.35 -11.54
C SER A 225 4.25 -39.18 -12.81
N HIS A 226 4.97 -38.06 -12.91
CA HIS A 226 5.85 -37.77 -14.04
C HIS A 226 6.98 -38.81 -14.17
N HIS A 227 7.61 -39.21 -13.07
CA HIS A 227 8.63 -40.26 -13.09
C HIS A 227 8.08 -41.63 -13.55
N THR A 228 6.82 -41.92 -13.24
CA THR A 228 6.23 -43.26 -13.48
C THR A 228 5.53 -43.37 -14.84
N THR A 229 4.81 -42.32 -15.24
CA THR A 229 3.90 -42.32 -16.41
C THR A 229 4.33 -41.35 -17.51
N GLY A 230 5.32 -40.48 -17.25
CA GLY A 230 5.70 -39.40 -18.14
C GLY A 230 4.73 -38.20 -18.14
N SER A 231 3.60 -38.28 -17.43
CA SER A 231 2.63 -37.19 -17.32
C SER A 231 2.59 -36.60 -15.90
N MET A 232 2.39 -35.29 -15.81
CA MET A 232 2.15 -34.60 -14.54
C MET A 232 0.71 -34.75 -14.05
N ASP A 233 -0.21 -35.17 -14.92
CA ASP A 233 -1.60 -35.38 -14.54
C ASP A 233 -1.73 -36.51 -13.51
N ASN A 234 -2.58 -36.28 -12.53
CA ASN A 234 -2.94 -37.26 -11.51
C ASN A 234 -4.34 -36.91 -10.95
N PRO A 235 -5.02 -37.86 -10.28
CA PRO A 235 -6.36 -37.63 -9.76
C PRO A 235 -6.48 -36.43 -8.80
N TRP A 236 -5.41 -36.04 -8.13
CA TRP A 236 -5.43 -34.98 -7.12
C TRP A 236 -5.45 -33.57 -7.71
N VAL A 237 -5.08 -33.39 -8.99
CA VAL A 237 -5.02 -32.06 -9.63
C VAL A 237 -6.40 -31.40 -9.71
N PRO A 238 -7.47 -32.03 -10.24
CA PRO A 238 -8.80 -31.43 -10.25
C PRO A 238 -9.35 -31.10 -8.85
N LEU A 239 -9.05 -31.94 -7.85
CA LEU A 239 -9.46 -31.72 -6.47
C LEU A 239 -8.77 -30.51 -5.86
N TYR A 240 -7.47 -30.34 -6.12
CA TYR A 240 -6.72 -29.18 -5.67
C TYR A 240 -7.22 -27.89 -6.31
N CYS A 241 -7.55 -27.90 -7.61
CA CYS A 241 -8.17 -26.75 -8.28
C CYS A 241 -9.49 -26.31 -7.63
N CYS A 242 -10.37 -27.28 -7.28
CA CYS A 242 -11.61 -26.96 -6.58
C CYS A 242 -11.33 -26.42 -5.17
N PHE A 243 -10.37 -27.03 -4.46
CA PHE A 243 -9.93 -26.57 -3.15
C PHE A 243 -9.38 -25.14 -3.19
N THR A 244 -8.51 -24.80 -4.15
CA THR A 244 -7.94 -23.45 -4.27
C THR A 244 -8.99 -22.41 -4.65
N ALA A 245 -9.97 -22.77 -5.48
CA ALA A 245 -11.11 -21.91 -5.79
C ALA A 245 -11.95 -21.63 -4.53
N ILE A 246 -12.32 -22.67 -3.77
CA ILE A 246 -13.05 -22.53 -2.50
C ILE A 246 -12.25 -21.71 -1.48
N TRP A 247 -10.95 -21.97 -1.37
CA TRP A 247 -10.06 -21.21 -0.50
C TRP A 247 -10.03 -19.73 -0.88
N GLY A 248 -9.96 -19.40 -2.18
CA GLY A 248 -9.99 -18.02 -2.65
C GLY A 248 -11.29 -17.30 -2.25
N ILE A 249 -12.44 -17.96 -2.39
CA ILE A 249 -13.75 -17.43 -1.98
C ILE A 249 -13.79 -17.20 -0.46
N VAL A 250 -13.35 -18.19 0.33
CA VAL A 250 -13.33 -18.07 1.81
C VAL A 250 -12.37 -16.96 2.24
N PHE A 251 -11.21 -16.84 1.58
CA PHE A 251 -10.22 -15.81 1.85
C PHE A 251 -10.79 -14.41 1.63
N THR A 252 -11.36 -14.12 0.45
CA THR A 252 -11.89 -12.79 0.12
C THR A 252 -13.09 -12.43 0.98
N ALA A 253 -14.03 -13.36 1.18
CA ALA A 253 -15.20 -13.12 2.03
C ALA A 253 -14.81 -12.93 3.50
N GLY A 254 -13.85 -13.71 4.01
CA GLY A 254 -13.33 -13.56 5.35
C GLY A 254 -12.58 -12.25 5.57
N TRP A 255 -11.83 -11.76 4.57
CA TRP A 255 -11.20 -10.45 4.64
C TRP A 255 -12.22 -9.32 4.71
N LYS A 256 -13.24 -9.31 3.83
CA LYS A 256 -14.32 -8.31 3.86
C LYS A 256 -14.98 -8.22 5.25
N ARG A 257 -15.19 -9.36 5.90
CA ARG A 257 -15.72 -9.41 7.27
C ARG A 257 -14.76 -8.85 8.32
N LEU A 258 -13.47 -9.15 8.20
CA LEU A 258 -12.44 -8.65 9.12
C LEU A 258 -12.19 -7.15 8.95
N GLU A 259 -12.22 -6.66 7.72
CA GLU A 259 -12.14 -5.24 7.38
C GLU A 259 -13.28 -4.44 8.02
N LEU A 260 -14.52 -4.95 7.94
CA LEU A 260 -15.66 -4.36 8.66
C LEU A 260 -15.40 -4.30 10.18
N ALA A 261 -14.77 -5.31 10.76
CA ALA A 261 -14.42 -5.28 12.18
C ALA A 261 -13.44 -4.15 12.51
N TYR A 262 -12.40 -3.95 11.67
CA TYR A 262 -11.47 -2.83 11.81
C TYR A 262 -12.15 -1.47 11.62
N GLN A 263 -13.09 -1.34 10.67
CA GLN A 263 -13.86 -0.10 10.50
C GLN A 263 -14.62 0.30 11.77
N TYR A 264 -15.24 -0.67 12.45
CA TYR A 264 -15.92 -0.42 13.73
C TYR A 264 -14.92 -0.18 14.88
N GLU A 265 -13.82 -0.91 14.92
CA GLU A 265 -12.82 -0.76 15.99
C GLU A 265 -12.08 0.57 15.92
N TRP A 266 -11.78 1.03 14.71
CA TRP A 266 -11.01 2.23 14.43
C TRP A 266 -11.88 3.47 14.17
N ASP A 267 -13.21 3.30 14.08
CA ASP A 267 -14.22 4.35 13.80
C ASP A 267 -13.95 5.10 12.48
N THR A 268 -13.52 4.38 11.44
CA THR A 268 -13.13 4.98 10.15
C THR A 268 -14.24 4.94 9.10
N LYS A 269 -15.43 4.42 9.43
CA LYS A 269 -16.51 4.19 8.47
C LYS A 269 -17.00 5.45 7.74
N ALA A 270 -16.99 6.61 8.40
CA ALA A 270 -17.44 7.88 7.83
C ALA A 270 -16.30 8.72 7.23
N TYR A 271 -15.08 8.20 7.17
CA TYR A 271 -13.90 8.97 6.81
C TYR A 271 -14.00 9.59 5.40
N GLU A 272 -14.38 8.80 4.40
CA GLU A 272 -14.42 9.22 3.00
C GLU A 272 -15.40 10.37 2.73
N GLU A 273 -16.47 10.49 3.54
CA GLU A 273 -17.44 11.59 3.43
C GLU A 273 -16.85 12.94 3.91
N THR A 274 -15.81 12.88 4.74
CA THR A 274 -15.16 14.03 5.39
C THR A 274 -13.74 14.28 4.88
N GLU A 275 -13.32 13.56 3.84
CA GLU A 275 -11.96 13.66 3.30
C GLU A 275 -11.70 15.03 2.66
N GLU A 276 -10.52 15.60 2.94
CA GLU A 276 -10.11 16.89 2.37
C GLU A 276 -9.87 16.80 0.86
N GLU A 277 -10.25 17.85 0.15
CA GLU A 277 -9.99 17.98 -1.29
C GLU A 277 -8.50 18.11 -1.59
N ARG A 278 -8.06 17.54 -2.70
CA ARG A 278 -6.68 17.62 -3.12
C ARG A 278 -6.29 19.04 -3.54
N ARG A 279 -5.09 19.46 -3.16
CA ARG A 279 -4.48 20.71 -3.63
C ARG A 279 -4.47 20.83 -5.16
N GLU A 280 -4.07 19.77 -5.88
CA GLU A 280 -3.98 19.84 -7.34
C GLU A 280 -5.35 19.99 -8.00
N PHE A 281 -6.40 19.46 -7.36
CA PHE A 281 -7.78 19.59 -7.82
C PHE A 281 -8.28 21.03 -7.67
N ILE A 282 -8.02 21.66 -6.52
CA ILE A 282 -8.40 23.06 -6.25
C ILE A 282 -7.72 24.01 -7.25
N GLN A 283 -6.46 23.74 -7.61
CA GLN A 283 -5.67 24.58 -8.52
C GLN A 283 -5.92 24.30 -10.00
N HIS A 284 -6.64 23.23 -10.32
CA HIS A 284 -6.76 22.79 -11.71
C HIS A 284 -7.62 23.78 -12.53
N PRO A 285 -7.18 24.19 -13.73
CA PRO A 285 -7.92 25.17 -14.55
C PRO A 285 -9.33 24.73 -14.96
N HIS A 286 -9.58 23.41 -14.95
CA HIS A 286 -10.87 22.82 -15.29
C HIS A 286 -11.67 22.37 -14.06
N THR A 287 -11.40 22.94 -12.89
CA THR A 287 -12.26 22.80 -11.70
C THR A 287 -13.27 23.94 -11.70
N ARG A 288 -14.54 23.60 -11.54
CA ARG A 288 -15.65 24.55 -11.47
C ARG A 288 -16.20 24.61 -10.06
N GLU A 289 -16.72 25.76 -9.69
CA GLU A 289 -17.35 26.02 -8.39
C GLU A 289 -18.86 26.22 -8.57
N SER A 290 -19.64 25.65 -7.66
CA SER A 290 -21.08 25.90 -7.54
C SER A 290 -21.41 26.16 -6.09
N HIS A 291 -22.04 27.31 -5.82
CA HIS A 291 -22.47 27.66 -4.47
C HIS A 291 -23.60 26.74 -3.99
N CYS A 292 -23.40 26.06 -2.87
CA CYS A 292 -24.42 25.21 -2.26
C CYS A 292 -25.15 25.97 -1.15
N GLU A 293 -26.38 26.42 -1.44
CA GLU A 293 -27.21 27.21 -0.50
C GLU A 293 -27.51 26.48 0.82
N TYR A 294 -27.45 25.14 0.84
CA TYR A 294 -27.70 24.33 2.04
C TYR A 294 -26.48 24.17 2.95
N LYS A 295 -25.26 24.18 2.39
CA LYS A 295 -24.02 23.97 3.15
C LYS A 295 -23.29 25.27 3.51
N ASP A 296 -23.72 26.40 2.95
CA ASP A 296 -23.02 27.70 3.06
C ASP A 296 -21.53 27.58 2.65
N GLU A 297 -21.26 26.68 1.69
CA GLU A 297 -19.94 26.36 1.16
C GLU A 297 -20.02 26.18 -0.36
N ASP A 298 -18.97 26.62 -1.06
CA ASP A 298 -18.82 26.41 -2.50
C ASP A 298 -18.38 24.97 -2.77
N GLU A 299 -19.20 24.22 -3.49
CA GLU A 299 -18.86 22.86 -3.91
C GLU A 299 -18.04 22.90 -5.21
N ARG A 300 -16.82 22.34 -5.16
CA ARG A 300 -15.94 22.19 -6.33
C ARG A 300 -16.17 20.85 -7.01
N PHE A 301 -16.23 20.88 -8.34
CA PHE A 301 -16.37 19.69 -9.18
C PHE A 301 -15.57 19.83 -10.48
N PRO A 302 -15.08 18.71 -11.06
CA PRO A 302 -14.35 18.75 -12.32
C PRO A 302 -15.27 19.07 -13.50
N ASP A 303 -14.76 19.79 -14.49
CA ASP A 303 -15.48 20.08 -15.72
C ASP A 303 -15.88 18.77 -16.44
N PRO A 304 -17.18 18.52 -16.68
CA PRO A 304 -17.66 17.25 -17.18
C PRO A 304 -17.17 16.92 -18.60
N PHE A 305 -16.97 17.95 -19.45
CA PHE A 305 -16.51 17.74 -20.81
C PHE A 305 -15.03 17.33 -20.83
N TYR A 306 -14.17 18.10 -20.14
CA TYR A 306 -12.74 17.80 -20.07
C TYR A 306 -12.46 16.50 -19.33
N ARG A 307 -13.21 16.20 -18.25
CA ARG A 307 -13.09 14.92 -17.55
C ARG A 307 -13.45 13.73 -18.45
N SER A 308 -14.56 13.82 -19.18
CA SER A 308 -14.95 12.75 -20.11
C SER A 308 -13.92 12.53 -21.21
N LEU A 309 -13.34 13.62 -21.75
CA LEU A 309 -12.26 13.52 -22.73
C LEU A 309 -11.01 12.87 -22.13
N ALA A 310 -10.59 13.30 -20.93
CA ALA A 310 -9.43 12.74 -20.24
C ALA A 310 -9.59 11.24 -19.98
N LEU A 311 -10.77 10.79 -19.53
CA LEU A 311 -11.08 9.38 -19.32
C LEU A 311 -11.08 8.57 -20.62
N CYS A 312 -11.58 9.13 -21.73
CA CYS A 312 -11.49 8.50 -23.05
C CYS A 312 -10.04 8.35 -23.53
N VAL A 313 -9.22 9.39 -23.33
CA VAL A 313 -7.79 9.36 -23.66
C VAL A 313 -7.06 8.33 -22.81
N SER A 314 -7.32 8.28 -21.50
CA SER A 314 -6.68 7.30 -20.63
C SER A 314 -7.07 5.88 -21.00
N ALA A 315 -8.36 5.60 -21.23
CA ALA A 315 -8.82 4.29 -21.71
C ALA A 315 -8.14 3.88 -23.04
N PHE A 316 -8.03 4.81 -24.01
CA PHE A 316 -7.35 4.55 -25.28
C PHE A 316 -5.87 4.21 -25.09
N VAL A 317 -5.16 4.96 -24.24
CA VAL A 317 -3.74 4.71 -23.94
C VAL A 317 -3.57 3.36 -23.24
N VAL A 318 -4.39 3.03 -22.24
CA VAL A 318 -4.35 1.72 -21.55
C VAL A 318 -4.56 0.57 -22.54
N CYS A 319 -5.57 0.65 -23.39
CA CYS A 319 -5.83 -0.35 -24.43
C CYS A 319 -4.68 -0.49 -25.43
N THR A 320 -4.01 0.60 -25.78
CA THR A 320 -2.83 0.59 -26.66
C THR A 320 -1.65 -0.12 -26.00
N PHE A 321 -1.43 0.09 -24.70
CA PHE A 321 -0.39 -0.63 -23.95
C PHE A 321 -0.71 -2.12 -23.81
N ILE A 322 -1.96 -2.46 -23.52
CA ILE A 322 -2.43 -3.86 -23.45
C ILE A 322 -2.20 -4.59 -24.79
N THR A 323 -2.58 -3.96 -25.91
CA THR A 323 -2.37 -4.55 -27.23
C THR A 323 -0.88 -4.68 -27.58
N ALA A 324 -0.05 -3.71 -27.22
CA ALA A 324 1.40 -3.80 -27.40
C ALA A 324 2.02 -4.97 -26.62
N VAL A 325 1.61 -5.17 -25.37
CA VAL A 325 2.02 -6.34 -24.55
C VAL A 325 1.62 -7.65 -25.22
N VAL A 326 0.36 -7.78 -25.66
CA VAL A 326 -0.13 -9.00 -26.34
C VAL A 326 0.70 -9.33 -27.57
N LEU A 327 1.07 -8.32 -28.38
CA LEU A 327 1.91 -8.51 -29.56
C LEU A 327 3.33 -8.93 -29.20
N VAL A 328 3.95 -8.29 -28.19
CA VAL A 328 5.30 -8.64 -27.75
C VAL A 328 5.36 -10.05 -27.16
N VAL A 329 4.38 -10.43 -26.34
CA VAL A 329 4.27 -11.79 -25.79
C VAL A 329 4.15 -12.82 -26.91
N SER A 330 3.28 -12.56 -27.89
CA SER A 330 3.12 -13.45 -29.05
C SER A 330 4.41 -13.57 -29.88
N ALA A 331 5.16 -12.48 -30.02
CA ALA A 331 6.48 -12.49 -30.67
C ALA A 331 7.54 -13.27 -29.88
N ILE A 332 7.60 -13.10 -28.55
CA ILE A 332 8.51 -13.86 -27.67
C ILE A 332 8.17 -15.35 -27.75
N ALA A 333 6.88 -15.71 -27.73
CA ALA A 333 6.45 -17.09 -27.83
C ALA A 333 6.85 -17.72 -29.18
N SER A 334 6.66 -16.97 -30.28
CA SER A 334 7.09 -17.39 -31.62
C SER A 334 8.61 -17.57 -31.71
N PHE A 335 9.38 -16.65 -31.12
CA PHE A 335 10.84 -16.73 -31.06
C PHE A 335 11.31 -17.94 -30.24
N LYS A 336 10.74 -18.15 -29.06
CA LYS A 336 11.00 -19.30 -28.18
C LYS A 336 10.80 -20.62 -28.92
N TYR A 337 9.69 -20.74 -29.66
CA TYR A 337 9.38 -21.95 -30.42
C TYR A 337 10.40 -22.22 -31.54
N ARG A 338 10.79 -21.20 -32.32
CA ARG A 338 11.84 -21.34 -33.35
C ARG A 338 13.19 -21.76 -32.74
N LEU A 339 13.52 -21.19 -31.58
CA LEU A 339 14.75 -21.53 -30.86
C LEU A 339 14.72 -22.99 -30.38
N MET A 340 13.57 -23.45 -29.88
CA MET A 340 13.36 -24.84 -29.48
C MET A 340 13.58 -25.79 -30.65
N GLN A 341 12.96 -25.54 -31.82
CA GLN A 341 13.17 -26.37 -33.02
C GLN A 341 14.64 -26.42 -33.46
N THR A 342 15.37 -25.32 -33.29
CA THR A 342 16.80 -25.25 -33.63
C THR A 342 17.67 -26.05 -32.65
N PHE A 343 17.29 -26.09 -31.37
CA PHE A 343 18.05 -26.71 -30.28
C PHE A 343 17.69 -28.17 -30.02
N GLU A 344 16.53 -28.61 -30.50
CA GLU A 344 16.07 -29.99 -30.45
C GLU A 344 17.07 -31.00 -31.04
N PRO A 345 17.65 -30.81 -32.25
CA PRO A 345 18.67 -31.72 -32.77
C PRO A 345 19.98 -31.72 -31.96
N MET A 346 20.22 -30.71 -31.10
CA MET A 346 21.41 -30.60 -30.25
C MET A 346 21.17 -31.15 -28.82
N GLY A 347 19.93 -31.52 -28.48
CA GLY A 347 19.59 -32.02 -27.14
C GLY A 347 19.58 -30.95 -26.04
N ILE A 348 19.64 -29.66 -26.40
CA ILE A 348 19.65 -28.52 -25.45
C ILE A 348 18.36 -27.70 -25.50
N ALA A 349 17.25 -28.29 -25.96
CA ALA A 349 15.93 -27.66 -26.00
C ALA A 349 15.46 -27.02 -24.66
N PRO A 350 15.76 -27.58 -23.47
CA PRO A 350 15.41 -26.93 -22.20
C PRO A 350 16.01 -25.52 -22.03
N VAL A 351 17.18 -25.26 -22.62
CA VAL A 351 17.83 -23.93 -22.59
C VAL A 351 16.98 -22.90 -23.32
N ALA A 352 16.35 -23.26 -24.45
CA ALA A 352 15.46 -22.37 -25.19
C ALA A 352 14.25 -21.95 -24.34
N LYS A 353 13.68 -22.87 -23.54
CA LYS A 353 12.57 -22.59 -22.63
C LYS A 353 12.98 -21.59 -21.54
N GLY A 354 14.16 -21.80 -20.95
CA GLY A 354 14.72 -20.87 -19.96
C GLY A 354 14.95 -19.47 -20.52
N ILE A 355 15.55 -19.36 -21.72
CA ILE A 355 15.77 -18.07 -22.40
C ILE A 355 14.43 -17.36 -22.64
N GLY A 356 13.42 -18.07 -23.17
CA GLY A 356 12.09 -17.50 -23.40
C GLY A 356 11.43 -17.01 -22.11
N GLY A 357 11.52 -17.78 -21.01
CA GLY A 357 11.01 -17.39 -19.70
C GLY A 357 11.69 -16.14 -19.14
N VAL A 358 13.02 -16.04 -19.23
CA VAL A 358 13.77 -14.86 -18.79
C VAL A 358 13.43 -13.63 -19.64
N MET A 359 13.35 -13.77 -20.97
CA MET A 359 12.93 -12.69 -21.86
C MET A 359 11.52 -12.20 -21.52
N GLN A 360 10.61 -13.11 -21.18
CA GLN A 360 9.26 -12.78 -20.75
C GLN A 360 9.26 -12.04 -19.40
N ALA A 361 10.05 -12.48 -18.43
CA ALA A 361 10.15 -11.78 -17.15
C ALA A 361 10.71 -10.36 -17.31
N LEU A 362 11.76 -10.20 -18.14
CA LEU A 362 12.35 -8.90 -18.44
C LEU A 362 11.38 -7.98 -19.20
N SER A 363 10.60 -8.51 -20.14
CA SER A 363 9.61 -7.71 -20.88
C SER A 363 8.56 -7.16 -19.92
N ILE A 364 8.05 -7.97 -18.99
CA ILE A 364 7.09 -7.55 -17.97
C ILE A 364 7.65 -6.39 -17.14
N MET A 365 8.89 -6.50 -16.67
CA MET A 365 9.54 -5.46 -15.86
C MET A 365 9.68 -4.12 -16.62
N ILE A 366 10.12 -4.18 -17.88
CA ILE A 366 10.29 -2.99 -18.72
C ILE A 366 8.95 -2.30 -18.97
N PHE A 367 7.94 -3.07 -19.36
CA PHE A 367 6.59 -2.56 -19.61
C PHE A 367 5.97 -1.96 -18.35
N ASN A 368 6.11 -2.61 -17.19
CA ASN A 368 5.65 -2.06 -15.91
C ASN A 368 6.32 -0.71 -15.62
N ARG A 369 7.64 -0.60 -15.80
CA ARG A 369 8.36 0.65 -15.52
C ARG A 369 7.93 1.79 -16.45
N ILE A 370 7.78 1.52 -17.74
CA ILE A 370 7.34 2.54 -18.72
C ILE A 370 5.91 2.96 -18.44
N TYR A 371 5.01 1.99 -18.23
CA TYR A 371 3.59 2.26 -18.00
C TYR A 371 3.37 3.07 -16.72
N GLN A 372 4.11 2.80 -15.65
CA GLN A 372 4.02 3.56 -14.39
C GLN A 372 4.31 5.06 -14.55
N VAL A 373 5.26 5.43 -15.41
CA VAL A 373 5.54 6.84 -15.71
C VAL A 373 4.35 7.47 -16.46
N VAL A 374 3.78 6.75 -17.42
CA VAL A 374 2.62 7.20 -18.21
C VAL A 374 1.37 7.30 -17.34
N LEU A 375 1.15 6.34 -16.45
CA LEU A 375 -0.01 6.25 -15.57
C LEU A 375 -0.12 7.47 -14.64
N LYS A 376 0.99 7.87 -13.99
CA LYS A 376 0.99 9.06 -13.13
C LYS A 376 0.54 10.32 -13.89
N TRP A 377 0.96 10.44 -15.15
CA TRP A 377 0.54 11.54 -16.03
C TRP A 377 -0.94 11.44 -16.43
N LEU A 378 -1.42 10.24 -16.81
CA LEU A 378 -2.81 10.01 -17.19
C LEU A 378 -3.77 10.39 -16.06
N THR A 379 -3.56 9.83 -14.87
CA THR A 379 -4.45 10.04 -13.73
C THR A 379 -4.40 11.49 -13.23
N ALA A 380 -3.24 12.14 -13.28
CA ALA A 380 -3.12 13.56 -12.94
C ALA A 380 -3.97 14.46 -13.86
N ASN A 381 -4.11 14.09 -15.13
CA ASN A 381 -4.90 14.84 -16.11
C ASN A 381 -6.42 14.57 -16.01
N GLU A 382 -6.86 13.59 -15.22
CA GLU A 382 -8.29 13.27 -15.04
C GLU A 382 -8.99 14.13 -13.97
N ASN A 383 -8.22 14.88 -13.19
CA ASN A 383 -8.69 15.85 -12.19
C ASN A 383 -9.68 15.25 -11.15
N TRP A 384 -9.19 14.33 -10.33
CA TRP A 384 -9.95 13.69 -9.22
C TRP A 384 -10.02 14.59 -7.98
N ARG A 385 -11.15 14.56 -7.26
CA ARG A 385 -11.44 15.50 -6.16
C ARG A 385 -10.66 15.16 -4.89
N THR A 386 -10.78 13.91 -4.45
CA THR A 386 -10.16 13.44 -3.20
C THR A 386 -8.93 12.55 -3.46
N PRO A 387 -8.01 12.43 -2.49
CA PRO A 387 -6.91 11.47 -2.56
C PRO A 387 -7.38 10.04 -2.81
N THR A 388 -8.42 9.58 -2.11
CA THR A 388 -8.98 8.22 -2.28
C THR A 388 -9.45 7.96 -3.71
N GLU A 389 -10.28 8.86 -4.28
CA GLU A 389 -10.76 8.70 -5.65
C GLU A 389 -9.63 8.64 -6.69
N TYR A 390 -8.60 9.47 -6.52
CA TYR A 390 -7.43 9.46 -7.40
C TYR A 390 -6.66 8.14 -7.32
N GLU A 391 -6.46 7.64 -6.10
CA GLU A 391 -5.77 6.38 -5.87
C GLU A 391 -6.57 5.22 -6.45
N ASP A 392 -7.88 5.14 -6.21
CA ASP A 392 -8.77 4.12 -6.77
C ASP A 392 -8.75 4.10 -8.30
N ALA A 393 -8.84 5.28 -8.92
CA ALA A 393 -8.76 5.41 -10.37
C ALA A 393 -7.38 5.02 -10.93
N THR A 394 -6.32 5.23 -10.15
CA THR A 394 -4.95 4.79 -10.49
C THR A 394 -4.84 3.27 -10.38
N ILE A 395 -5.36 2.69 -9.30
CA ILE A 395 -5.41 1.24 -9.03
C ILE A 395 -6.14 0.50 -10.15
N ALA A 396 -7.33 0.96 -10.53
CA ALA A 396 -8.12 0.31 -11.57
C ALA A 396 -7.39 0.25 -12.93
N LYS A 397 -6.72 1.34 -13.33
CA LYS A 397 -5.98 1.42 -14.60
C LYS A 397 -4.70 0.58 -14.56
N ASP A 398 -3.94 0.70 -13.48
CA ASP A 398 -2.71 -0.07 -13.31
C ASP A 398 -2.97 -1.56 -13.28
N PHE A 399 -3.96 -1.98 -12.53
CA PHE A 399 -4.35 -3.38 -12.46
C PHE A 399 -4.80 -3.91 -13.83
N SER A 400 -5.63 -3.16 -14.56
CA SER A 400 -6.10 -3.58 -15.90
C SER A 400 -4.94 -3.87 -16.85
N PHE A 401 -3.89 -3.03 -16.82
CA PHE A 401 -2.68 -3.25 -17.60
C PHE A 401 -1.83 -4.40 -17.05
N LYS A 402 -1.52 -4.38 -15.74
CA LYS A 402 -0.61 -5.34 -15.11
C LYS A 402 -1.17 -6.75 -15.07
N PHE A 403 -2.49 -6.92 -14.95
CA PHE A 403 -3.14 -8.21 -15.07
C PHE A 403 -2.81 -8.87 -16.41
N VAL A 404 -2.96 -8.13 -17.51
CA VAL A 404 -2.59 -8.65 -18.84
C VAL A 404 -1.08 -8.85 -18.94
N ASN A 405 -0.27 -7.88 -18.51
CA ASN A 405 1.18 -7.96 -18.61
C ASN A 405 1.76 -9.17 -17.84
N ALA A 406 1.26 -9.44 -16.63
CA ALA A 406 1.71 -10.54 -15.79
C ALA A 406 1.21 -11.91 -16.29
N TYR A 407 -0.08 -12.02 -16.63
CA TYR A 407 -0.70 -13.34 -16.82
C TYR A 407 -0.90 -13.73 -18.28
N PHE A 408 -0.88 -12.80 -19.24
CA PHE A 408 -1.22 -13.11 -20.64
C PHE A 408 -0.30 -14.15 -21.27
N ALA A 409 0.99 -14.18 -20.92
CA ALA A 409 1.89 -15.23 -21.39
C ALA A 409 1.45 -16.63 -20.92
N CYS A 410 0.97 -16.76 -19.69
CA CYS A 410 0.44 -18.01 -19.15
C CYS A 410 -0.89 -18.38 -19.83
N PHE A 411 -1.81 -17.43 -19.99
CA PHE A 411 -3.07 -17.63 -20.71
C PHE A 411 -2.84 -18.04 -22.18
N PHE A 412 -1.86 -17.41 -22.83
CA PHE A 412 -1.48 -17.72 -24.20
C PHE A 412 -1.01 -19.17 -24.33
N VAL A 413 -0.09 -19.62 -23.46
CA VAL A 413 0.39 -21.01 -23.45
C VAL A 413 -0.74 -21.99 -23.12
N ALA A 414 -1.62 -21.65 -22.17
CA ALA A 414 -2.68 -22.54 -21.70
C ALA A 414 -3.81 -22.76 -22.72
N PHE A 415 -4.23 -21.70 -23.43
CA PHE A 415 -5.50 -21.70 -24.18
C PHE A 415 -5.36 -21.32 -25.66
N VAL A 416 -4.32 -20.59 -26.06
CA VAL A 416 -4.19 -20.02 -27.43
C VAL A 416 -3.17 -20.78 -28.26
N GLN A 417 -2.04 -21.14 -27.66
CA GLN A 417 -0.85 -21.61 -28.37
C GLN A 417 -1.09 -22.83 -29.28
N ASN A 418 -1.93 -23.79 -28.87
CA ASN A 418 -2.22 -24.98 -29.66
C ASN A 418 -3.11 -24.73 -30.89
N ASN A 419 -3.81 -23.59 -30.97
CA ASN A 419 -4.87 -23.38 -31.96
C ASN A 419 -4.58 -22.24 -32.94
N VAL A 420 -3.41 -21.60 -32.84
CA VAL A 420 -3.08 -20.39 -33.60
C VAL A 420 -1.70 -20.52 -34.24
N THR A 421 -1.65 -20.23 -35.54
CA THR A 421 -0.38 -20.00 -36.26
C THR A 421 0.01 -18.53 -36.13
N VAL A 422 1.11 -18.23 -35.43
CA VAL A 422 1.58 -16.86 -35.23
C VAL A 422 2.81 -16.62 -36.11
N TYR A 423 2.79 -15.57 -36.94
CA TYR A 423 3.86 -15.23 -37.89
C TYR A 423 4.31 -16.41 -38.79
N GLY A 424 3.34 -17.23 -39.23
CA GLY A 424 3.59 -18.41 -40.07
C GLY A 424 4.27 -19.58 -39.34
N VAL A 425 4.35 -19.53 -38.01
CA VAL A 425 4.88 -20.60 -37.16
C VAL A 425 3.72 -21.32 -36.51
N ASP A 426 3.71 -22.63 -36.66
CA ASP A 426 2.71 -23.51 -36.05
C ASP A 426 3.21 -23.99 -34.69
N MET A 427 2.59 -23.53 -33.61
CA MET A 427 3.17 -23.57 -32.25
C MET A 427 2.63 -24.71 -31.37
N HIS A 428 2.28 -25.84 -31.99
CA HIS A 428 1.74 -26.99 -31.27
C HIS A 428 2.67 -27.47 -30.13
N CYS A 429 2.10 -27.64 -28.95
CA CYS A 429 2.78 -28.31 -27.85
C CYS A 429 3.00 -29.80 -28.20
N PRO A 430 4.09 -30.42 -27.69
CA PRO A 430 4.29 -31.86 -27.83
C PRO A 430 3.06 -32.63 -27.34
N GLU A 431 2.58 -33.58 -28.14
CA GLU A 431 1.40 -34.39 -27.84
C GLU A 431 0.11 -33.60 -27.55
N TRP A 432 0.03 -32.32 -27.97
CA TRP A 432 -1.07 -31.40 -27.64
C TRP A 432 -1.20 -31.06 -26.15
N HIS A 433 -0.17 -31.34 -25.35
CA HIS A 433 -0.13 -31.12 -23.90
C HIS A 433 0.76 -29.92 -23.52
N CYS A 434 0.13 -28.77 -23.20
CA CYS A 434 0.85 -27.55 -22.84
C CYS A 434 1.14 -27.38 -21.34
N MET A 435 0.70 -28.31 -20.48
CA MET A 435 0.90 -28.21 -19.01
C MET A 435 2.37 -28.09 -18.58
N PRO A 436 3.33 -28.88 -19.11
CA PRO A 436 4.74 -28.74 -18.74
C PRO A 436 5.32 -27.39 -19.17
N GLU A 437 4.90 -26.87 -20.32
CA GLU A 437 5.36 -25.57 -20.84
C GLU A 437 4.83 -24.42 -19.99
N LEU A 438 3.57 -24.50 -19.58
CA LEU A 438 2.94 -23.56 -18.67
C LEU A 438 3.65 -23.55 -17.30
N THR A 439 3.95 -24.74 -16.77
CA THR A 439 4.66 -24.90 -15.49
C THR A 439 6.02 -24.22 -15.51
N VAL A 440 6.83 -24.47 -16.54
CA VAL A 440 8.17 -23.86 -16.67
C VAL A 440 8.06 -22.35 -16.85
N THR A 441 7.13 -21.87 -17.68
CA THR A 441 6.92 -20.43 -17.91
C THR A 441 6.57 -19.73 -16.60
N LEU A 442 5.61 -20.28 -15.85
CA LEU A 442 5.18 -19.71 -14.58
C LEU A 442 6.28 -19.78 -13.52
N ALA A 443 6.97 -20.92 -13.38
CA ALA A 443 8.07 -21.06 -12.43
C ALA A 443 9.21 -20.05 -12.71
N CYS A 444 9.58 -19.86 -13.98
CA CYS A 444 10.59 -18.87 -14.35
C CYS A 444 10.14 -17.43 -14.08
N VAL A 445 8.93 -17.05 -14.50
CA VAL A 445 8.42 -15.69 -14.29
C VAL A 445 8.29 -15.40 -12.79
N PHE A 446 7.69 -16.31 -12.03
CA PHE A 446 7.51 -16.18 -10.60
C PHE A 446 8.85 -16.10 -9.86
N ALA A 447 9.79 -17.02 -10.13
CA ALA A 447 11.10 -17.00 -9.48
C ALA A 447 11.90 -15.72 -9.80
N VAL A 448 11.87 -15.25 -11.05
CA VAL A 448 12.56 -14.01 -11.43
C VAL A 448 11.90 -12.80 -10.77
N GLN A 449 10.56 -12.71 -10.77
CA GLN A 449 9.85 -11.62 -10.11
C GLN A 449 10.15 -11.60 -8.61
N MET A 450 9.98 -12.73 -7.92
CA MET A 450 10.29 -12.83 -6.48
C MET A 450 11.73 -12.43 -6.17
N THR A 451 12.72 -12.97 -6.88
CA THR A 451 14.12 -12.70 -6.55
C THR A 451 14.53 -11.27 -6.89
N VAL A 452 14.17 -10.80 -8.08
CA VAL A 452 14.62 -9.49 -8.56
C VAL A 452 13.94 -8.35 -7.81
N VAL A 453 12.64 -8.46 -7.55
CA VAL A 453 11.89 -7.39 -6.84
C VAL A 453 12.40 -7.24 -5.41
N GLN A 454 12.48 -8.34 -4.66
CA GLN A 454 13.02 -8.33 -3.29
C GLN A 454 14.43 -7.74 -3.19
N THR A 455 15.29 -8.08 -4.16
CA THR A 455 16.67 -7.58 -4.17
C THR A 455 16.72 -6.09 -4.54
N ILE A 456 15.84 -5.63 -5.45
CA ILE A 456 15.78 -4.21 -5.83
C ILE A 456 15.22 -3.38 -4.69
N GLU A 457 14.13 -3.82 -4.06
CA GLU A 457 13.43 -3.06 -3.04
C GLU A 457 14.27 -2.78 -1.80
N VAL A 458 14.99 -3.78 -1.30
CA VAL A 458 15.86 -3.59 -0.14
C VAL A 458 17.26 -3.14 -0.59
N GLY A 459 17.79 -3.75 -1.64
CA GLY A 459 19.19 -3.56 -2.04
C GLY A 459 19.45 -2.18 -2.63
N VAL A 460 18.57 -1.67 -3.49
CA VAL A 460 18.83 -0.39 -4.19
C VAL A 460 18.79 0.80 -3.24
N PRO A 461 17.79 0.99 -2.35
CA PRO A 461 17.78 2.12 -1.42
C PRO A 461 18.99 2.11 -0.48
N VAL A 462 19.35 0.94 0.07
CA VAL A 462 20.50 0.81 0.97
C VAL A 462 21.82 1.10 0.24
N LEU A 463 22.00 0.57 -0.97
CA LEU A 463 23.20 0.83 -1.77
C LEU A 463 23.29 2.30 -2.20
N LYS A 464 22.17 2.91 -2.61
CA LYS A 464 22.10 4.34 -2.95
C LYS A 464 22.44 5.22 -1.75
N ALA A 465 21.85 4.94 -0.58
CA ALA A 465 22.11 5.68 0.65
C ALA A 465 23.58 5.59 1.04
N LYS A 466 24.14 4.38 1.08
CA LYS A 466 25.55 4.15 1.40
C LYS A 466 26.51 4.76 0.38
N HIS A 467 26.17 4.70 -0.91
CA HIS A 467 26.97 5.33 -1.95
C HIS A 467 26.94 6.86 -1.79
N ARG A 468 25.78 7.46 -1.53
CA ARG A 468 25.64 8.90 -1.31
C ARG A 468 26.46 9.35 -0.10
N GLU A 469 26.33 8.66 1.02
CA GLU A 469 27.12 8.91 2.23
C GLU A 469 28.62 8.85 1.95
N TRP A 470 29.07 7.81 1.24
CA TRP A 470 30.47 7.66 0.86
C TRP A 470 30.95 8.79 -0.07
N ALA A 471 30.14 9.18 -1.05
CA ALA A 471 30.49 10.26 -1.99
C ALA A 471 30.63 11.61 -1.27
N GLU A 472 29.70 11.94 -0.38
CA GLU A 472 29.73 13.16 0.44
C GLU A 472 30.93 13.16 1.40
N GLU A 473 31.23 12.02 2.03
CA GLU A 473 32.41 11.88 2.89
C GLU A 473 33.71 12.12 2.12
N GLN A 474 33.82 11.56 0.90
CA GLN A 474 34.98 11.78 0.03
C GLN A 474 35.13 13.24 -0.38
N GLU A 475 34.03 13.94 -0.66
CA GLU A 475 34.06 15.37 -0.97
C GLU A 475 34.51 16.21 0.23
N MET A 476 34.04 15.87 1.43
CA MET A 476 34.46 16.50 2.68
C MET A 476 35.96 16.29 2.95
N ARG A 477 36.48 15.07 2.75
CA ARG A 477 37.93 14.77 2.87
C ARG A 477 38.76 15.60 1.90
N LYS A 478 38.26 15.83 0.68
CA LYS A 478 38.94 16.70 -0.30
C LYS A 478 38.96 18.16 0.13
N LYS A 479 37.86 18.67 0.72
CA LYS A 479 37.76 20.07 1.17
C LYS A 479 38.55 20.35 2.46
N MET A 480 38.53 19.42 3.43
CA MET A 480 39.12 19.61 4.76
C MET A 480 40.52 19.00 4.91
N GLY A 481 41.00 18.23 3.93
CA GLY A 481 42.28 17.52 3.96
C GLY A 481 42.16 16.08 4.51
N GLU A 482 43.09 15.20 4.11
CA GLU A 482 43.03 13.75 4.38
C GLU A 482 42.97 13.37 5.87
N ASN A 483 43.49 14.24 6.76
CA ASN A 483 43.52 14.02 8.21
C ASN A 483 42.34 14.66 8.98
N ALA A 484 41.35 15.22 8.28
CA ALA A 484 40.19 15.84 8.94
C ALA A 484 39.30 14.80 9.63
N VAL A 485 38.92 15.06 10.89
CA VAL A 485 37.97 14.24 11.63
C VAL A 485 36.56 14.59 11.15
N ILE A 486 35.90 13.62 10.51
CA ILE A 486 34.54 13.80 9.99
C ILE A 486 33.55 13.41 11.09
N VAL A 487 32.77 14.39 11.55
CA VAL A 487 31.69 14.18 12.52
C VAL A 487 30.64 13.24 11.90
N PRO A 488 30.04 12.30 12.64
CA PRO A 488 28.93 11.52 12.11
C PRO A 488 27.73 12.43 11.80
N MET A 489 26.96 12.03 10.80
CA MET A 489 25.73 12.71 10.42
C MET A 489 24.73 12.74 11.59
N SER A 490 24.07 13.88 11.81
CA SER A 490 23.00 13.97 12.80
C SER A 490 21.77 13.17 12.35
N GLU A 491 20.87 12.84 13.27
CA GLU A 491 19.69 12.04 12.91
C GLU A 491 18.73 12.80 11.98
N GLU A 492 18.65 14.13 12.10
CA GLU A 492 17.86 14.99 11.22
C GLU A 492 18.41 14.98 9.79
N GLU A 493 19.74 15.07 9.65
CA GLU A 493 20.41 15.03 8.35
C GLU A 493 20.31 13.63 7.71
N LYS A 494 20.35 12.55 8.50
CA LYS A 494 20.10 11.19 7.98
C LYS A 494 18.68 11.04 7.44
N GLN A 495 17.68 11.49 8.20
CA GLN A 495 16.28 11.36 7.81
C GLN A 495 15.92 12.27 6.63
N SER A 496 16.50 13.46 6.52
CA SER A 496 16.27 14.34 5.37
C SER A 496 16.75 13.74 4.05
N LYS A 497 17.75 12.85 4.10
CA LYS A 497 18.32 12.15 2.95
C LYS A 497 17.57 10.88 2.55
N MET A 498 16.63 10.40 3.38
CA MET A 498 15.77 9.26 3.05
C MET A 498 14.77 9.63 1.95
N GLU A 499 14.34 8.64 1.17
CA GLU A 499 13.30 8.86 0.15
C GLU A 499 11.93 9.03 0.84
N PRO A 500 11.03 9.90 0.33
CA PRO A 500 9.66 10.01 0.84
C PRO A 500 8.91 8.70 0.58
N TYR A 501 7.99 8.35 1.49
CA TYR A 501 7.12 7.19 1.31
C TYR A 501 5.83 7.61 0.57
N ASP A 502 5.67 7.12 -0.67
CA ASP A 502 4.55 7.49 -1.56
C ASP A 502 3.22 6.78 -1.21
N GLY A 503 3.21 5.90 -0.21
CA GLY A 503 2.04 5.13 0.23
C GLY A 503 2.18 3.63 -0.03
N VAL A 504 1.14 2.86 0.34
CA VAL A 504 1.09 1.38 0.28
C VAL A 504 0.63 0.82 -1.08
N PHE A 505 0.53 1.67 -2.09
CA PHE A 505 -0.05 1.31 -3.38
C PHE A 505 0.78 0.22 -4.10
N GLU A 506 2.10 0.40 -4.15
CA GLU A 506 3.00 -0.53 -4.85
C GLU A 506 3.07 -1.87 -4.10
N GLU A 507 3.03 -1.82 -2.77
CA GLU A 507 3.05 -2.97 -1.87
C GLU A 507 1.80 -3.85 -2.02
N TYR A 508 0.58 -3.26 -2.00
CA TYR A 508 -0.64 -4.02 -2.27
C TYR A 508 -0.60 -4.66 -3.65
N GLN A 509 -0.19 -3.90 -4.65
CA GLN A 509 -0.16 -4.35 -6.03
C GLN A 509 0.75 -5.57 -6.22
N GLU A 510 1.92 -5.60 -5.57
CA GLU A 510 2.81 -6.76 -5.62
C GLU A 510 2.13 -8.01 -5.05
N MET A 511 1.55 -7.89 -3.86
CA MET A 511 0.91 -9.01 -3.16
C MET A 511 -0.36 -9.49 -3.87
N VAL A 512 -1.14 -8.59 -4.47
CA VAL A 512 -2.34 -8.93 -5.26
C VAL A 512 -1.96 -9.66 -6.55
N ILE A 513 -0.88 -9.25 -7.22
CA ILE A 513 -0.38 -9.98 -8.40
C ILE A 513 0.13 -11.38 -8.00
N GLN A 514 0.79 -11.49 -6.84
CA GLN A 514 1.20 -12.77 -6.27
C GLN A 514 -0.01 -13.68 -5.96
N PHE A 515 -1.08 -13.13 -5.37
CA PHE A 515 -2.34 -13.85 -5.13
C PHE A 515 -2.94 -14.41 -6.42
N GLY A 516 -2.88 -13.66 -7.53
CA GLY A 516 -3.32 -14.15 -8.84
C GLY A 516 -2.48 -15.32 -9.35
N TYR A 517 -1.16 -15.34 -9.16
CA TYR A 517 -0.34 -16.51 -9.53
C TYR A 517 -0.69 -17.76 -8.71
N VAL A 518 -1.00 -17.60 -7.43
CA VAL A 518 -1.41 -18.71 -6.56
C VAL A 518 -2.76 -19.29 -6.99
N THR A 519 -3.71 -18.43 -7.35
CA THR A 519 -5.11 -18.83 -7.57
C THR A 519 -5.44 -19.19 -9.02
N LEU A 520 -4.97 -18.43 -10.02
CA LEU A 520 -5.35 -18.62 -11.44
C LEU A 520 -4.80 -19.93 -12.03
N PHE A 521 -3.58 -20.32 -11.65
CA PHE A 521 -2.83 -21.41 -12.30
C PHE A 521 -2.49 -22.55 -11.33
N ALA A 522 -3.36 -22.79 -10.35
CA ALA A 522 -3.14 -23.76 -9.27
C ALA A 522 -2.83 -25.18 -9.77
N ALA A 523 -3.46 -25.62 -10.87
CA ALA A 523 -3.18 -26.92 -11.49
C ALA A 523 -1.77 -27.04 -12.07
N ALA A 524 -1.23 -25.94 -12.60
CA ALA A 524 0.03 -25.94 -13.34
C ALA A 524 1.24 -25.92 -12.42
N PHE A 525 1.22 -25.06 -11.39
CA PHE A 525 2.32 -24.96 -10.44
C PHE A 525 1.83 -24.88 -8.99
N PRO A 526 1.47 -26.02 -8.37
CA PRO A 526 0.96 -26.05 -7.00
C PRO A 526 1.94 -25.52 -5.95
N LEU A 527 3.25 -25.60 -6.22
CA LEU A 527 4.31 -25.10 -5.36
C LEU A 527 4.27 -23.56 -5.16
N THR A 528 3.57 -22.83 -6.04
CA THR A 528 3.43 -21.37 -5.96
C THR A 528 2.97 -20.90 -4.58
N ALA A 529 1.99 -21.59 -3.97
CA ALA A 529 1.46 -21.22 -2.66
C ALA A 529 2.52 -21.28 -1.55
N ALA A 530 3.40 -22.29 -1.58
CA ALA A 530 4.46 -22.44 -0.60
C ALA A 530 5.56 -21.39 -0.78
N LEU A 531 5.91 -21.07 -2.04
CA LEU A 531 6.87 -20.01 -2.34
C LEU A 531 6.29 -18.63 -1.97
N ALA A 532 5.02 -18.38 -2.25
CA ALA A 532 4.32 -17.17 -1.84
C ALA A 532 4.26 -17.02 -0.32
N LEU A 533 4.02 -18.10 0.43
CA LEU A 533 4.08 -18.07 1.89
C LEU A 533 5.47 -17.70 2.43
N LEU A 534 6.53 -18.25 1.82
CA LEU A 534 7.91 -17.90 2.17
C LEU A 534 8.18 -16.41 1.86
N ASN A 535 7.71 -15.94 0.71
CA ASN A 535 7.82 -14.53 0.33
C ASN A 535 7.16 -13.64 1.36
N ASN A 536 5.89 -13.89 1.71
CA ASN A 536 5.14 -13.01 2.59
C ASN A 536 5.74 -12.97 4.00
N CYS A 537 6.33 -14.08 4.47
CA CYS A 537 7.09 -14.10 5.72
C CYS A 537 8.31 -13.14 5.69
N ILE A 538 8.96 -13.03 4.54
CA ILE A 538 10.07 -12.08 4.31
C ILE A 538 9.51 -10.67 4.13
N GLU A 539 8.47 -10.51 3.30
CA GLU A 539 7.79 -9.27 2.93
C GLU A 539 7.37 -8.46 4.14
N ILE A 540 6.67 -9.10 5.09
CA ILE A 540 6.23 -8.46 6.34
C ILE A 540 7.40 -7.77 7.05
N ARG A 541 8.61 -8.34 6.96
CA ARG A 541 9.80 -7.83 7.64
C ARG A 541 10.55 -6.82 6.78
N THR A 542 10.63 -7.02 5.47
CA THR A 542 11.28 -6.08 4.54
C THR A 542 10.51 -4.77 4.44
N ASP A 543 9.18 -4.82 4.38
CA ASP A 543 8.32 -3.62 4.36
C ASP A 543 8.37 -2.87 5.68
N ALA A 544 8.35 -3.60 6.80
CA ALA A 544 8.52 -3.02 8.12
C ALA A 544 9.89 -2.33 8.26
N TYR A 545 10.96 -2.97 7.74
CA TYR A 545 12.29 -2.38 7.71
C TYR A 545 12.34 -1.14 6.81
N LYS A 546 11.74 -1.18 5.62
CA LYS A 546 11.66 -0.07 4.67
C LYS A 546 11.04 1.16 5.33
N LEU A 547 9.87 1.00 5.95
CA LEU A 547 9.16 2.07 6.67
C LEU A 547 9.91 2.65 7.87
N LEU A 548 10.65 1.81 8.60
CA LEU A 548 11.35 2.23 9.80
C LEU A 548 12.75 2.77 9.52
N GLN A 549 13.42 2.34 8.45
CA GLN A 549 14.87 2.55 8.28
C GLN A 549 15.27 3.13 6.92
N ALA A 550 14.46 2.97 5.87
CA ALA A 550 14.84 3.38 4.50
C ALA A 550 14.09 4.62 4.00
N THR A 551 12.90 4.89 4.53
CA THR A 551 12.03 5.99 4.09
C THR A 551 11.81 7.01 5.19
N GLN A 552 11.47 8.24 4.79
CA GLN A 552 10.97 9.25 5.72
C GLN A 552 9.66 8.79 6.36
N ARG A 553 9.36 9.30 7.57
CA ARG A 553 8.10 8.99 8.24
C ARG A 553 6.92 9.50 7.40
N PRO A 554 6.02 8.63 6.93
CA PRO A 554 4.89 9.04 6.11
C PRO A 554 3.93 9.95 6.88
N LYS A 555 3.16 10.75 6.13
CA LYS A 555 1.99 11.45 6.68
C LYS A 555 0.96 10.39 7.08
N HIS A 556 0.40 10.55 8.27
CA HIS A 556 -0.72 9.73 8.71
C HIS A 556 -1.91 9.93 7.77
N ARG A 557 -2.53 8.82 7.34
CA ARG A 557 -3.78 8.82 6.59
C ARG A 557 -4.72 7.77 7.20
N SER A 558 -5.94 8.19 7.48
CA SER A 558 -7.01 7.28 7.83
C SER A 558 -7.55 6.62 6.56
N CYS A 559 -8.21 5.48 6.70
CA CYS A 559 -8.91 4.80 5.61
C CYS A 559 -10.04 3.94 6.19
N ALA A 560 -11.12 3.79 5.44
CA ALA A 560 -12.20 2.87 5.79
C ALA A 560 -11.85 1.44 5.34
N ASP A 561 -11.27 1.28 4.15
CA ASP A 561 -11.02 -0.02 3.55
C ASP A 561 -9.69 -0.03 2.77
N ILE A 562 -9.39 -1.18 2.16
CA ILE A 562 -8.26 -1.33 1.23
C ILE A 562 -8.53 -0.73 -0.15
N GLY A 563 -9.67 -0.08 -0.36
CA GLY A 563 -10.12 0.55 -1.60
C GLY A 563 -10.43 -0.45 -2.72
N THR A 564 -10.16 -0.02 -3.95
CA THR A 564 -10.39 -0.81 -5.18
C THR A 564 -9.70 -2.19 -5.17
N TRP A 565 -8.67 -2.40 -4.34
CA TRP A 565 -8.02 -3.71 -4.17
C TRP A 565 -8.97 -4.82 -3.74
N GLY A 566 -9.98 -4.52 -2.91
CA GLY A 566 -11.00 -5.50 -2.51
C GLY A 566 -11.83 -5.99 -3.70
N SER A 567 -12.22 -5.07 -4.58
CA SER A 567 -12.92 -5.39 -5.84
C SER A 567 -12.03 -6.18 -6.81
N ILE A 568 -10.74 -5.84 -6.87
CA ILE A 568 -9.77 -6.56 -7.71
C ILE A 568 -9.58 -8.01 -7.24
N LEU A 569 -9.42 -8.24 -5.94
CA LEU A 569 -9.29 -9.59 -5.38
C LEU A 569 -10.52 -10.46 -5.71
N ASP A 570 -11.70 -9.85 -5.71
CA ASP A 570 -12.95 -10.49 -6.10
C ASP A 570 -12.98 -10.88 -7.59
N ILE A 571 -12.53 -9.97 -8.47
CA ILE A 571 -12.36 -10.24 -9.91
C ILE A 571 -11.37 -11.37 -10.15
N ILE A 572 -10.20 -11.35 -9.48
CA ILE A 572 -9.18 -12.41 -9.60
C ILE A 572 -9.74 -13.74 -9.11
N THR A 573 -10.45 -13.77 -7.99
CA THR A 573 -11.05 -14.99 -7.45
C THR A 573 -12.08 -15.58 -8.41
N THR A 574 -12.89 -14.73 -9.03
CA THR A 574 -13.84 -15.14 -10.08
C THR A 574 -13.10 -15.68 -11.31
N ALA A 575 -12.08 -14.96 -11.79
CA ALA A 575 -11.25 -15.40 -12.91
C ALA A 575 -10.51 -16.72 -12.61
N ALA A 576 -10.13 -16.98 -11.35
CA ALA A 576 -9.50 -18.22 -10.92
C ALA A 576 -10.44 -19.42 -10.99
N ILE A 577 -11.74 -19.25 -10.67
CA ILE A 577 -12.74 -20.30 -10.88
C ILE A 577 -12.81 -20.67 -12.36
N LEU A 578 -12.95 -19.68 -13.24
CA LEU A 578 -13.03 -19.88 -14.69
C LEU A 578 -11.76 -20.55 -15.23
N THR A 579 -10.59 -20.03 -14.84
CA THR A 579 -9.28 -20.49 -15.33
C THR A 579 -9.00 -21.93 -14.89
N ASN A 580 -9.23 -22.28 -13.63
CA ASN A 580 -8.99 -23.63 -13.14
C ASN A 580 -9.97 -24.65 -13.73
N CYS A 581 -11.25 -24.28 -13.89
CA CYS A 581 -12.23 -25.13 -14.57
C CYS A 581 -11.81 -25.36 -16.03
N ALA A 582 -11.37 -24.33 -16.73
CA ALA A 582 -10.88 -24.43 -18.11
C ALA A 582 -9.58 -25.25 -18.21
N LEU A 583 -8.63 -25.11 -17.27
CA LEU A 583 -7.39 -25.88 -17.26
C LEU A 583 -7.66 -27.38 -17.10
N VAL A 584 -8.51 -27.75 -16.14
CA VAL A 584 -8.93 -29.16 -15.94
C VAL A 584 -9.78 -29.65 -17.12
N GLY A 585 -10.66 -28.78 -17.63
CA GLY A 585 -11.63 -29.07 -18.67
C GLY A 585 -11.07 -29.14 -20.08
N PHE A 586 -9.97 -28.47 -20.40
CA PHE A 586 -9.43 -28.40 -21.77
C PHE A 586 -7.95 -28.77 -21.88
N THR A 587 -7.15 -28.46 -20.86
CA THR A 587 -5.68 -28.56 -20.96
C THR A 587 -5.12 -29.83 -20.29
N SER A 588 -5.75 -30.32 -19.23
CA SER A 588 -5.35 -31.52 -18.47
C SER A 588 -6.22 -32.73 -18.83
N HIS A 589 -5.70 -33.95 -18.69
CA HIS A 589 -6.50 -35.19 -18.75
C HIS A 589 -7.08 -35.61 -17.38
N GLY A 590 -6.94 -34.77 -16.35
CA GLY A 590 -7.32 -35.07 -14.97
C GLY A 590 -8.77 -35.54 -14.78
N LEU A 591 -9.71 -35.06 -15.61
CA LEU A 591 -11.12 -35.43 -15.50
C LEU A 591 -11.38 -36.91 -15.85
N PHE A 592 -10.57 -37.50 -16.74
CA PHE A 592 -10.73 -38.89 -17.17
C PHE A 592 -10.42 -39.91 -16.05
N PHE A 593 -9.71 -39.52 -14.99
CA PHE A 593 -9.53 -40.38 -13.82
C PHE A 593 -10.83 -40.64 -13.05
N TYR A 594 -11.76 -39.69 -13.11
CA TYR A 594 -13.07 -39.78 -12.44
C TYR A 594 -14.17 -40.24 -13.39
N LEU A 595 -14.10 -39.80 -14.64
CA LEU A 595 -15.11 -40.04 -15.66
C LEU A 595 -14.40 -40.53 -16.95
N PRO A 596 -14.04 -41.83 -17.04
CA PRO A 596 -13.18 -42.35 -18.10
C PRO A 596 -13.82 -42.34 -19.48
N ASP A 597 -15.15 -42.46 -19.56
CA ASP A 597 -15.87 -42.63 -20.83
C ASP A 597 -16.49 -41.31 -21.37
N LEU A 598 -15.97 -40.15 -20.96
CA LEU A 598 -16.50 -38.86 -21.41
C LEU A 598 -16.21 -38.59 -22.89
N THR A 599 -17.25 -38.28 -23.65
CA THR A 599 -17.09 -37.67 -24.98
C THR A 599 -16.57 -36.22 -24.85
N PRO A 600 -15.94 -35.66 -25.90
CA PRO A 600 -15.50 -34.26 -25.88
C PRO A 600 -16.62 -33.25 -25.60
N VAL A 601 -17.85 -33.55 -26.02
CA VAL A 601 -19.03 -32.71 -25.77
C VAL A 601 -19.47 -32.80 -24.31
N GLU A 602 -19.54 -34.01 -23.75
CA GLU A 602 -19.87 -34.21 -22.33
C GLU A 602 -18.81 -33.59 -21.42
N ARG A 603 -17.54 -33.65 -21.81
CA ARG A 603 -16.44 -32.99 -21.09
C ARG A 603 -16.68 -31.49 -20.93
N VAL A 604 -17.09 -30.79 -22.00
CA VAL A 604 -17.43 -29.36 -21.93
C VAL A 604 -18.57 -29.13 -20.93
N TRP A 605 -19.64 -29.91 -21.02
CA TRP A 605 -20.80 -29.76 -20.13
C TRP A 605 -20.45 -30.01 -18.67
N VAL A 606 -19.65 -31.04 -18.35
CA VAL A 606 -19.20 -31.31 -16.99
C VAL A 606 -18.37 -30.14 -16.45
N THR A 607 -17.45 -29.60 -17.26
CA THR A 607 -16.66 -28.42 -16.87
C THR A 607 -17.54 -27.21 -16.57
N VAL A 608 -18.50 -26.89 -17.47
CA VAL A 608 -19.43 -25.77 -17.28
C VAL A 608 -20.32 -25.96 -16.05
N MET A 609 -20.74 -27.20 -15.76
CA MET A 609 -21.54 -27.49 -14.56
C MET A 609 -20.74 -27.29 -13.27
N ILE A 610 -19.47 -27.74 -13.22
CA ILE A 610 -18.58 -27.52 -12.07
C ILE A 610 -18.33 -26.02 -11.89
N GLU A 611 -18.08 -25.30 -12.98
CA GLU A 611 -17.90 -23.86 -12.98
C GLU A 611 -19.11 -23.13 -12.38
N HIS A 612 -20.32 -23.38 -12.88
CA HIS A 612 -21.55 -22.75 -12.37
C HIS A 612 -21.83 -23.12 -10.91
N ALA A 613 -21.51 -24.35 -10.49
CA ALA A 613 -21.62 -24.76 -9.09
C ALA A 613 -20.68 -23.96 -8.18
N LEU A 614 -19.43 -23.74 -8.61
CA LEU A 614 -18.45 -22.94 -7.86
C LEU A 614 -18.82 -21.45 -7.85
N LEU A 615 -19.33 -20.90 -8.95
CA LEU A 615 -19.82 -19.52 -9.00
C LEU A 615 -21.04 -19.31 -8.12
N LEU A 616 -21.99 -20.25 -8.13
CA LEU A 616 -23.15 -20.22 -7.21
C LEU A 616 -22.68 -20.31 -5.76
N PHE A 617 -21.73 -21.21 -5.46
CA PHE A 617 -21.15 -21.32 -4.13
C PHE A 617 -20.47 -20.03 -3.68
N LYS A 618 -19.76 -19.34 -4.58
CA LYS A 618 -19.17 -18.02 -4.32
C LYS A 618 -20.23 -17.00 -3.89
N VAL A 619 -21.29 -16.84 -4.70
CA VAL A 619 -22.36 -15.88 -4.42
C VAL A 619 -23.02 -16.18 -3.07
N VAL A 620 -23.35 -17.45 -2.80
CA VAL A 620 -23.94 -17.87 -1.53
C VAL A 620 -23.01 -17.55 -0.36
N LEU A 621 -21.73 -17.94 -0.45
CA LEU A 621 -20.79 -17.76 0.65
C LEU A 621 -20.51 -16.29 0.93
N GLU A 622 -20.38 -15.46 -0.11
CA GLU A 622 -20.22 -14.01 0.04
C GLU A 622 -21.43 -13.38 0.73
N THR A 623 -22.65 -13.79 0.39
CA THR A 623 -23.85 -13.26 1.07
C THR A 623 -23.91 -13.62 2.55
N ILE A 624 -23.40 -14.80 2.94
CA ILE A 624 -23.44 -15.28 4.33
C ILE A 624 -22.29 -14.71 5.15
N LEU A 625 -21.08 -14.64 4.58
CA LEU A 625 -19.87 -14.31 5.33
C LEU A 625 -19.56 -12.81 5.36
N THR A 626 -20.14 -11.97 4.50
CA THR A 626 -19.81 -10.53 4.44
C THR A 626 -20.56 -9.67 5.47
N GLU A 627 -21.38 -10.27 6.34
CA GLU A 627 -21.99 -9.55 7.46
C GLU A 627 -20.94 -9.17 8.51
N ALA A 628 -21.04 -7.94 9.04
CA ALA A 628 -20.16 -7.48 10.11
C ALA A 628 -20.25 -8.42 11.32
N PRO A 629 -19.13 -8.74 12.00
CA PRO A 629 -19.17 -9.57 13.19
C PRO A 629 -20.08 -8.94 14.27
N ALA A 630 -21.07 -9.69 14.74
CA ALA A 630 -22.01 -9.21 15.76
C ALA A 630 -21.30 -8.71 17.03
N GLU A 631 -20.18 -9.32 17.40
CA GLU A 631 -19.33 -8.90 18.52
C GLU A 631 -18.74 -7.50 18.29
N ALA A 632 -18.23 -7.22 17.08
CA ALA A 632 -17.66 -5.91 16.75
C ALA A 632 -18.73 -4.82 16.74
N VAL A 633 -19.92 -5.10 16.17
CA VAL A 633 -21.05 -4.16 16.16
C VAL A 633 -21.55 -3.90 17.58
N SER A 634 -21.76 -4.95 18.39
CA SER A 634 -22.24 -4.80 19.77
C SER A 634 -21.21 -4.06 20.64
N ALA A 635 -19.92 -4.31 20.44
CA ALA A 635 -18.84 -3.59 21.11
C ALA A 635 -18.84 -2.12 20.71
N TYR A 636 -19.00 -1.80 19.43
CA TYR A 636 -19.11 -0.43 18.93
C TYR A 636 -20.32 0.30 19.53
N GLU A 637 -21.51 -0.30 19.50
CA GLU A 637 -22.71 0.28 20.10
C GLU A 637 -22.55 0.53 21.61
N ARG A 638 -21.96 -0.43 22.33
CA ARG A 638 -21.64 -0.28 23.75
C ARG A 638 -20.65 0.88 23.98
N ARG A 639 -19.62 0.99 23.14
CA ARG A 639 -18.64 2.08 23.20
C ARG A 639 -19.31 3.44 23.00
N CYS A 640 -20.11 3.60 21.94
CA CYS A 640 -20.86 4.83 21.68
C CYS A 640 -21.77 5.20 22.85
N PHE A 641 -22.51 4.23 23.40
CA PHE A 641 -23.36 4.46 24.56
C PHE A 641 -22.57 4.93 25.80
N LEU A 642 -21.43 4.30 26.09
CA LEU A 642 -20.56 4.69 27.21
C LEU A 642 -19.97 6.09 27.01
N ARG A 643 -19.52 6.43 25.80
CA ARG A 643 -19.05 7.77 25.44
C ARG A 643 -20.13 8.81 25.73
N ASP A 644 -21.33 8.58 25.20
CA ASP A 644 -22.43 9.54 25.32
C ASP A 644 -22.85 9.72 26.79
N LYS A 645 -22.80 8.64 27.57
CA LYS A 645 -23.02 8.71 29.03
C LYS A 645 -21.94 9.53 29.74
N VAL A 646 -20.66 9.31 29.45
CA VAL A 646 -19.55 10.07 30.05
C VAL A 646 -19.65 11.55 29.68
N LEU A 647 -19.94 11.86 28.41
CA LEU A 647 -20.12 13.23 27.95
C LEU A 647 -21.30 13.90 28.65
N ALA A 648 -22.43 13.21 28.78
CA ALA A 648 -23.60 13.72 29.49
C ALA A 648 -23.30 13.99 30.97
N GLU A 649 -22.68 13.04 31.69
CA GLU A 649 -22.31 13.22 33.10
C GLU A 649 -21.34 14.40 33.31
N CYS A 650 -20.45 14.65 32.35
CA CYS A 650 -19.48 15.75 32.44
C CYS A 650 -20.09 17.11 32.06
N GLU A 651 -21.06 17.16 31.13
CA GLU A 651 -21.80 18.39 30.82
C GLU A 651 -22.61 18.89 32.03
N PHE A 652 -23.11 17.99 32.89
CA PHE A 652 -23.75 18.39 34.15
C PHE A 652 -22.78 18.94 35.21
N LEU A 653 -21.47 18.80 35.02
CA LEU A 653 -20.43 19.26 35.94
C LEU A 653 -19.74 20.55 35.48
N GLU A 654 -20.02 21.06 34.27
CA GLU A 654 -19.56 22.37 33.85
C GLU A 654 -20.32 23.44 34.66
N PRO A 655 -19.63 24.29 35.46
CA PRO A 655 -20.28 25.44 36.06
C PRO A 655 -20.74 26.35 34.91
N GLU A 656 -21.97 26.84 34.94
CA GLU A 656 -22.45 27.87 34.01
C GLU A 656 -21.39 28.98 33.91
N GLU A 657 -20.79 29.15 32.72
CA GLU A 657 -20.03 30.34 32.37
C GLU A 657 -21.00 31.53 32.32
N GLY A 658 -21.44 32.00 33.50
CA GLY A 658 -22.49 32.99 33.67
C GLY A 658 -22.26 34.01 34.80
N ASP A 659 -21.30 33.80 35.70
CA ASP A 659 -21.10 34.68 36.87
C ASP A 659 -19.65 35.17 37.05
N ALA A 660 -19.07 35.73 35.98
CA ALA A 660 -17.90 36.60 36.08
C ALA A 660 -18.01 37.76 35.07
N ALA A 661 -18.98 38.65 35.32
CA ALA A 661 -19.04 40.00 34.76
C ALA A 661 -18.41 41.01 35.71
#